data_AF-A0A7D6CBI1-F1
#
_entry.id   AF-A0A7D6CBI1-F1
#
_cell.length_a   1.000
_cell.length_b   1.000
_cell.length_c   1.000
_cell.angle_alpha   90.00
_cell.angle_beta   90.00
_cell.angle_gamma   90.00
#
_symmetry.space_group_name_H-M   'P 1'
#
loop_
_entity.id
_entity.type
_entity.pdbx_description
1 polymer ?
#
loop_
_entity_poly.entity_id
_entity_poly.type
_entity_poly.pdbx_seq_one_letter_code
_entity_poly.pdbx_strand_id
1 'polypeptide(L)'
;MTALATGGADPTGPRRRADDAAPGPATADAPGDRVVGSGPFRWSAALRYAPAVAGYAVVAAVLLATGTPVPDLARWTGYALLAVLLPGTLVFRALRRRPHTLVEDLAFGAAVGLVLELAGWAAFTAAGLPHLLWLWPLAVLVPFAAVPRLRRHWRATGHVPVPTGWAWSLAGVVVGFTLYLYESFLRVNPVLPTDEGQAQYIDLAFQLSLAGAATHQVPLDVPQVAGEPLHYHWFGFAHLAAGSLVSGVDLPTVFFRLGVPTLCALAAVLVAVVGWRITGRAYAGVAAAALMFTVGEFGYENGVRQLFGTQATFIVWGSPSMTYSWVLLLPLVAALGELVGRARGSAVPALGRGAWVLAALFLAASTGAKASSVPVVLAALAFTAAVSLAFRRTLPRAVLAAAGLTLAAQLFATAVLFAFESHGVTVDPFSGLRPYVGTGRPAGTTALLWAAVFVAFLLSLQLRLAGVLALLRLRRWRLEPVQVFLLGGALAGPAAYLLVGHPGSSNQYFTRAGFAFGVILSAWGWVELVDSAALGTRGRALLGAGAAGFAVLLTAVQLRHPTASPSTPSYAPVLPLLAWAAALAAVALLAGLCWPALVGRWPGLAGRGGVVLLTAALVAGGPGLVLDAAAAHRFPNGGAYPVERMPASRVAAARYVHDHSDPGDVVATNVHCRAVVSGWCDARSFWLSAYTERAVLVEGWAFAPRMVGLPGGPYAPFWDDGRLRANDAAFTAPTAEGLADLRDTYGVRWLVVDRRVAPESPTLATLADLRHADARMAVYRLR
;
A
#
# COMPACT_ATOMS: atom_id res chain seq x y z
N MET A 1 -55.44 -59.87 -7.20
CA MET A 1 -55.42 -58.84 -8.25
C MET A 1 -53.98 -58.33 -8.35
N THR A 2 -53.11 -58.72 -9.28
CA THR A 2 -53.11 -59.61 -10.47
C THR A 2 -51.59 -59.84 -10.70
N ALA A 3 -51.01 -61.02 -10.40
CA ALA A 3 -50.69 -62.10 -11.36
C ALA A 3 -49.92 -61.56 -12.60
N LEU A 4 -48.71 -61.98 -13.00
CA LEU A 4 -48.13 -63.32 -13.28
C LEU A 4 -46.60 -63.11 -13.57
N ALA A 5 -45.68 -63.98 -13.10
CA ALA A 5 -45.13 -65.19 -13.78
C ALA A 5 -44.35 -64.86 -15.07
N THR A 6 -43.17 -65.40 -15.41
CA THR A 6 -42.61 -66.78 -15.39
C THR A 6 -41.08 -66.66 -15.63
N GLY A 7 -40.19 -67.49 -15.06
CA GLY A 7 -39.83 -68.85 -15.52
C GLY A 7 -38.47 -68.83 -16.24
N GLY A 8 -37.39 -69.37 -15.64
CA GLY A 8 -36.80 -70.68 -16.00
C GLY A 8 -35.52 -70.46 -16.85
N ALA A 9 -34.45 -71.25 -16.83
CA ALA A 9 -34.16 -72.52 -16.20
C ALA A 9 -32.62 -72.71 -16.09
N ASP A 10 -32.28 -73.59 -15.16
CA ASP A 10 -31.03 -74.30 -14.77
C ASP A 10 -30.35 -75.06 -15.95
N PRO A 11 -29.38 -76.00 -15.80
CA PRO A 11 -28.46 -76.39 -14.70
C PRO A 11 -26.99 -76.58 -15.21
N THR A 12 -25.95 -76.88 -14.43
CA THR A 12 -25.49 -78.27 -14.11
C THR A 12 -24.34 -78.23 -13.07
N GLY A 13 -24.46 -79.00 -11.98
CA GLY A 13 -23.38 -79.29 -10.99
C GLY A 13 -22.36 -80.34 -11.49
N PRO A 14 -21.71 -81.17 -10.64
CA PRO A 14 -21.81 -81.30 -9.18
C PRO A 14 -20.48 -81.68 -8.41
N ARG A 15 -20.61 -81.95 -7.09
CA ARG A 15 -19.74 -82.77 -6.18
C ARG A 15 -18.52 -82.07 -5.54
N ARG A 16 -18.04 -82.40 -4.32
CA ARG A 16 -18.49 -82.96 -3.01
C ARG A 16 -17.19 -83.19 -2.20
N ARG A 17 -17.26 -83.09 -0.85
CA ARG A 17 -16.30 -83.57 0.19
C ARG A 17 -14.98 -82.80 0.34
N ALA A 18 -14.28 -82.80 1.48
CA ALA A 18 -14.52 -83.01 2.91
C ALA A 18 -13.16 -82.77 3.62
N ASP A 19 -13.21 -82.39 4.89
CA ASP A 19 -12.25 -82.62 5.98
C ASP A 19 -10.89 -81.87 6.09
N ASP A 20 -10.75 -81.32 7.31
CA ASP A 20 -9.61 -81.33 8.24
C ASP A 20 -8.37 -80.41 8.13
N ALA A 21 -8.29 -79.55 9.16
CA ALA A 21 -7.18 -79.30 10.08
C ALA A 21 -5.80 -78.82 9.58
N ALA A 22 -5.44 -77.58 9.93
CA ALA A 22 -4.34 -77.22 10.86
C ALA A 22 -4.02 -75.71 10.82
N PRO A 23 -3.45 -75.12 11.89
CA PRO A 23 -3.35 -73.67 12.07
C PRO A 23 -1.97 -73.08 11.73
N GLY A 24 -1.96 -71.81 11.28
CA GLY A 24 -0.81 -70.90 11.33
C GLY A 24 -0.78 -69.90 10.16
N PRO A 25 -0.02 -68.78 10.23
CA PRO A 25 0.68 -68.19 11.37
C PRO A 25 0.19 -66.76 11.71
N ALA A 26 0.56 -66.29 12.90
CA ALA A 26 0.38 -64.92 13.37
C ALA A 26 0.90 -63.89 12.36
N THR A 27 -0.01 -63.05 11.85
CA THR A 27 0.35 -61.80 11.17
C THR A 27 0.49 -60.71 12.22
N ALA A 28 1.69 -60.14 12.25
CA ALA A 28 2.09 -59.03 13.08
C ALA A 28 1.16 -57.82 12.92
N ASP A 29 0.85 -57.20 14.05
CA ASP A 29 0.21 -55.90 14.19
C ASP A 29 0.75 -54.88 13.19
N ALA A 30 -0.09 -54.49 12.22
CA ALA A 30 0.02 -53.18 11.60
C ALA A 30 -0.54 -52.17 12.62
N PRO A 31 0.21 -51.13 13.01
CA PRO A 31 -0.28 -50.15 13.96
C PRO A 31 -1.42 -49.36 13.30
N GLY A 32 -2.64 -49.71 13.70
CA GLY A 32 -3.82 -48.92 13.42
C GLY A 32 -3.58 -47.49 13.90
N ASP A 33 -4.00 -46.54 13.06
CA ASP A 33 -4.15 -45.13 13.38
C ASP A 33 -4.92 -44.98 14.69
N ARG A 34 -4.19 -44.96 15.81
CA ARG A 34 -4.67 -44.37 17.05
C ARG A 34 -4.68 -42.87 16.80
N VAL A 35 -5.83 -42.43 16.28
CA VAL A 35 -6.34 -41.09 16.51
C VAL A 35 -6.30 -40.90 18.02
N VAL A 36 -5.21 -40.30 18.51
CA VAL A 36 -5.15 -39.75 19.85
C VAL A 36 -6.18 -38.63 19.84
N GLY A 37 -7.38 -38.97 20.32
CA GLY A 37 -8.42 -38.03 20.68
C GLY A 37 -7.87 -37.11 21.76
N SER A 38 -7.17 -36.07 21.32
CA SER A 38 -7.09 -34.85 22.09
C SER A 38 -8.52 -34.31 22.13
N GLY A 39 -9.16 -34.45 23.29
CA GLY A 39 -10.46 -33.83 23.54
C GLY A 39 -10.39 -32.35 23.15
N PRO A 40 -11.49 -31.75 22.66
CA PRO A 40 -11.49 -30.36 22.29
C PRO A 40 -11.25 -29.56 23.59
N PHE A 41 -10.00 -29.15 23.82
CA PHE A 41 -9.73 -28.02 24.69
C PHE A 41 -10.49 -26.85 24.07
N ARG A 42 -11.70 -26.62 24.57
CA ARG A 42 -12.50 -25.44 24.28
C ARG A 42 -11.73 -24.29 24.91
N TRP A 43 -10.72 -23.80 24.19
CA TRP A 43 -10.17 -22.48 24.43
C TRP A 43 -11.36 -21.54 24.58
N SER A 44 -11.43 -20.80 25.68
CA SER A 44 -12.49 -19.83 25.90
C SER A 44 -12.55 -18.92 24.67
N ALA A 45 -13.76 -18.47 24.28
CA ALA A 45 -13.93 -17.61 23.11
C ALA A 45 -12.99 -16.39 23.17
N ALA A 46 -12.63 -15.92 24.36
CA ALA A 46 -11.64 -14.87 24.62
C ALA A 46 -10.24 -15.18 24.04
N LEU A 47 -9.73 -16.41 24.20
CA LEU A 47 -8.39 -16.79 23.73
C LEU A 47 -8.30 -16.86 22.20
N ARG A 48 -9.43 -17.02 21.50
CA ARG A 48 -9.49 -17.03 20.03
C ARG A 48 -9.27 -15.65 19.41
N TYR A 49 -9.69 -14.58 20.09
CA TYR A 49 -9.57 -13.20 19.61
C TYR A 49 -8.35 -12.47 20.18
N ALA A 50 -7.63 -13.08 21.13
CA ALA A 50 -6.46 -12.50 21.77
C ALA A 50 -5.42 -11.92 20.80
N PRO A 51 -5.04 -12.56 19.67
CA PRO A 51 -4.08 -11.98 18.73
C PRO A 51 -4.57 -10.67 18.09
N ALA A 52 -5.85 -10.62 17.70
CA ALA A 52 -6.43 -9.43 17.09
C ALA A 52 -6.57 -8.29 18.10
N VAL A 53 -7.02 -8.60 19.31
CA VAL A 53 -7.12 -7.65 20.42
C VAL A 53 -5.74 -7.11 20.79
N ALA A 54 -4.72 -7.96 20.88
CA ALA A 54 -3.35 -7.55 21.16
C ALA A 54 -2.79 -6.63 20.07
N GLY A 55 -2.98 -6.99 18.79
CA GLY A 55 -2.57 -6.13 17.67
C GLY A 55 -3.23 -4.75 17.72
N TYR A 56 -4.56 -4.71 17.91
CA TYR A 56 -5.30 -3.45 18.06
C TYR A 56 -4.85 -2.65 19.29
N ALA A 57 -4.65 -3.32 20.44
CA ALA A 57 -4.23 -2.66 21.67
C ALA A 57 -2.86 -1.98 21.53
N VAL A 58 -1.92 -2.59 20.81
CA VAL A 58 -0.62 -1.97 20.53
C VAL A 58 -0.77 -0.77 19.58
N VAL A 59 -1.57 -0.89 18.52
CA VAL A 59 -1.87 0.25 17.63
C VAL A 59 -2.48 1.41 18.42
N ALA A 60 -3.50 1.14 19.22
CA ALA A 60 -4.12 2.13 20.09
C ALA A 60 -3.10 2.75 21.06
N ALA A 61 -2.30 1.93 21.74
CA ALA A 61 -1.29 2.42 22.69
C ALA A 61 -0.25 3.34 22.01
N VAL A 62 0.22 2.99 20.82
CA VAL A 62 1.16 3.82 20.03
C VAL A 62 0.52 5.15 19.62
N LEU A 63 -0.74 5.13 19.19
CA LEU A 63 -1.46 6.35 18.81
C LEU A 63 -1.67 7.28 20.01
N LEU A 64 -2.06 6.72 21.16
CA LEU A 64 -2.21 7.48 22.40
C LEU A 64 -0.86 8.04 22.88
N ALA A 65 0.22 7.25 22.79
CA ALA A 65 1.57 7.68 23.15
C ALA A 65 2.11 8.81 22.24
N THR A 66 1.58 8.95 21.02
CA THR A 66 1.95 10.02 20.06
C THR A 66 0.96 11.20 20.05
N GLY A 67 0.17 11.33 21.12
CA GLY A 67 -0.69 12.48 21.37
C GLY A 67 -2.04 12.44 20.66
N THR A 68 -2.48 11.28 20.15
CA THR A 68 -3.83 11.16 19.57
C THR A 68 -4.88 11.24 20.69
N PRO A 69 -5.85 12.16 20.63
CA PRO A 69 -6.90 12.25 21.64
C PRO A 69 -7.72 10.96 21.74
N VAL A 70 -8.02 10.52 22.97
CA VAL A 70 -8.86 9.33 23.22
C VAL A 70 -10.23 9.42 22.52
N PRO A 71 -10.95 10.57 22.56
CA PRO A 71 -12.23 10.68 21.85
C PRO A 71 -12.10 10.48 20.34
N ASP A 72 -11.03 10.98 19.74
CA ASP A 72 -10.78 10.87 18.30
C ASP A 72 -10.49 9.43 17.90
N LEU A 73 -9.69 8.72 18.69
CA LEU A 73 -9.44 7.30 18.48
C LEU A 73 -10.73 6.46 18.60
N ALA A 74 -11.59 6.79 19.57
CA ALA A 74 -12.88 6.13 19.75
C ALA A 74 -13.84 6.41 18.58
N ARG A 75 -13.96 7.66 18.16
CA ARG A 75 -14.77 8.08 16.99
C ARG A 75 -14.29 7.42 15.71
N TRP A 76 -12.99 7.41 15.47
CA TRP A 76 -12.38 6.75 14.32
C TRP A 76 -12.64 5.24 14.30
N THR A 77 -12.52 4.59 15.46
CA THR A 77 -12.81 3.16 15.58
C THR A 77 -14.31 2.88 15.36
N GLY A 78 -15.19 3.73 15.88
CA GLY A 78 -16.63 3.69 15.59
C GLY A 78 -16.92 3.81 14.09
N TYR A 79 -16.32 4.80 13.43
CA TYR A 79 -16.38 4.99 11.98
C TYR A 79 -15.91 3.75 11.21
N ALA A 80 -14.69 3.26 11.50
CA ALA A 80 -14.12 2.11 10.80
C ALA A 80 -14.98 0.85 10.95
N LEU A 81 -15.59 0.63 12.13
CA LEU A 81 -16.43 -0.53 12.39
C LEU A 81 -17.83 -0.39 11.76
N LEU A 82 -18.48 0.76 11.92
CA LEU A 82 -19.91 0.93 11.61
C LEU A 82 -20.15 1.47 10.21
N ALA A 83 -19.31 2.39 9.73
CA ALA A 83 -19.43 2.97 8.40
C ALA A 83 -18.69 2.13 7.36
N VAL A 84 -17.47 1.65 7.63
CA VAL A 84 -16.69 0.92 6.62
C VAL A 84 -16.91 -0.59 6.71
N LEU A 85 -16.51 -1.19 7.83
CA LEU A 85 -16.42 -2.64 7.97
C LEU A 85 -17.78 -3.34 7.89
N LEU A 86 -18.77 -2.88 8.65
CA LEU A 86 -20.08 -3.53 8.75
C LEU A 86 -20.84 -3.59 7.41
N PRO A 87 -21.17 -2.47 6.73
CA PRO A 87 -21.90 -2.53 5.46
C PRO A 87 -21.07 -3.24 4.38
N GLY A 88 -19.76 -3.02 4.35
CA GLY A 88 -18.86 -3.70 3.43
C GLY A 88 -18.85 -5.22 3.61
N THR A 89 -18.77 -5.72 4.84
CA THR A 89 -18.85 -7.16 5.15
C THR A 89 -20.20 -7.75 4.74
N LEU A 90 -21.31 -7.03 4.94
CA LEU A 90 -22.64 -7.50 4.51
C LEU A 90 -22.72 -7.66 2.99
N VAL A 91 -22.23 -6.68 2.23
CA VAL A 91 -22.19 -6.74 0.76
C VAL A 91 -21.24 -7.84 0.28
N PHE A 92 -20.03 -7.96 0.85
CA PHE A 92 -19.11 -9.04 0.51
C PHE A 92 -19.73 -10.42 0.77
N ARG A 93 -20.41 -10.61 1.91
CA ARG A 93 -21.12 -11.85 2.25
C ARG A 93 -22.25 -12.18 1.29
N ALA A 94 -22.87 -11.18 0.67
CA ALA A 94 -23.89 -11.36 -0.36
C ALA A 94 -23.30 -11.74 -1.72
N LEU A 95 -22.08 -11.28 -2.03
CA LEU A 95 -21.39 -11.55 -3.29
C LEU A 95 -20.66 -12.91 -3.28
N ARG A 96 -20.06 -13.31 -2.16
CA ARG A 96 -19.35 -14.60 -2.09
C ARG A 96 -20.31 -15.78 -2.06
N ARG A 97 -19.90 -16.90 -2.67
CA ARG A 97 -20.71 -18.12 -2.72
C ARG A 97 -20.82 -18.85 -1.37
N ARG A 98 -19.72 -19.00 -0.65
CA ARG A 98 -19.64 -19.74 0.63
C ARG A 98 -18.64 -19.09 1.59
N PRO A 99 -18.83 -19.22 2.91
CA PRO A 99 -17.91 -18.69 3.90
C PRO A 99 -16.59 -19.46 3.89
N HIS A 100 -15.48 -18.76 4.11
CA HIS A 100 -14.17 -19.35 4.33
C HIS A 100 -13.72 -19.12 5.78
N THR A 101 -13.18 -17.95 6.10
CA THR A 101 -12.79 -17.54 7.46
C THR A 101 -13.46 -16.22 7.83
N LEU A 102 -13.63 -15.97 9.14
CA LEU A 102 -14.21 -14.70 9.60
C LEU A 102 -13.31 -13.51 9.21
N VAL A 103 -11.99 -13.66 9.34
CA VAL A 103 -11.03 -12.61 8.97
C VAL A 103 -11.11 -12.26 7.49
N GLU A 104 -11.42 -13.23 6.61
CA GLU A 104 -11.65 -12.94 5.19
C GLU A 104 -12.91 -12.08 4.97
N ASP A 105 -14.02 -12.44 5.62
CA ASP A 105 -15.26 -11.65 5.55
C ASP A 105 -15.07 -10.21 6.01
N LEU A 106 -14.26 -10.02 7.05
CA LEU A 106 -13.97 -8.70 7.60
C LEU A 106 -12.98 -7.94 6.71
N ALA A 107 -11.90 -8.56 6.24
CA ALA A 107 -10.89 -7.89 5.43
C ALA A 107 -11.41 -7.49 4.04
N PHE A 108 -12.03 -8.42 3.31
CA PHE A 108 -12.71 -8.09 2.05
C PHE A 108 -13.89 -7.17 2.28
N GLY A 109 -14.59 -7.35 3.41
CA GLY A 109 -15.67 -6.46 3.82
C GLY A 109 -15.22 -5.02 3.95
N ALA A 110 -14.15 -4.75 4.70
CA ALA A 110 -13.58 -3.42 4.82
C ALA A 110 -13.19 -2.83 3.45
N ALA A 111 -12.54 -3.61 2.58
CA ALA A 111 -12.19 -3.15 1.24
C ALA A 111 -13.43 -2.79 0.41
N VAL A 112 -14.50 -3.61 0.44
CA VAL A 112 -15.78 -3.29 -0.21
C VAL A 112 -16.42 -2.05 0.43
N GLY A 113 -16.35 -1.93 1.76
CA GLY A 113 -16.83 -0.77 2.51
C GLY A 113 -16.21 0.53 2.03
N LEU A 114 -14.90 0.55 1.78
CA LEU A 114 -14.18 1.71 1.24
C LEU A 114 -14.63 2.07 -0.19
N VAL A 115 -14.99 1.07 -1.01
CA VAL A 115 -15.57 1.33 -2.35
C VAL A 115 -16.97 1.94 -2.24
N LEU A 116 -17.79 1.44 -1.31
CA LEU A 116 -19.14 1.96 -1.09
C LEU A 116 -19.10 3.35 -0.48
N GLU A 117 -18.16 3.61 0.42
CA GLU A 117 -17.91 4.93 0.99
C GLU A 117 -17.52 5.94 -0.08
N LEU A 118 -16.63 5.59 -1.01
CA LEU A 118 -16.28 6.46 -2.14
C LEU A 118 -17.52 6.84 -2.97
N ALA A 119 -18.41 5.89 -3.23
CA ALA A 119 -19.66 6.15 -3.93
C ALA A 119 -20.60 7.05 -3.11
N GLY A 120 -20.69 6.82 -1.80
CA GLY A 120 -21.42 7.67 -0.88
C GLY A 120 -20.87 9.10 -0.85
N TRP A 121 -19.57 9.25 -0.65
CA TRP A 121 -18.85 10.52 -0.68
C TRP A 121 -19.14 11.26 -1.99
N ALA A 122 -18.98 10.62 -3.14
CA ALA A 122 -19.22 11.26 -4.43
C ALA A 122 -20.68 11.74 -4.56
N ALA A 123 -21.65 10.94 -4.14
CA ALA A 123 -23.06 11.29 -4.22
C ALA A 123 -23.43 12.47 -3.29
N PHE A 124 -23.01 12.44 -2.03
CA PHE A 124 -23.31 13.48 -1.04
C PHE A 124 -22.60 14.79 -1.36
N THR A 125 -21.32 14.73 -1.74
CA THR A 125 -20.54 15.91 -2.10
C THR A 125 -21.06 16.53 -3.40
N ALA A 126 -21.41 15.74 -4.42
CA ALA A 126 -22.01 16.27 -5.66
C ALA A 126 -23.39 16.88 -5.44
N ALA A 127 -24.12 16.43 -4.42
CA ALA A 127 -25.40 17.02 -4.02
C ALA A 127 -25.25 18.29 -3.15
N GLY A 128 -24.03 18.73 -2.83
CA GLY A 128 -23.78 19.85 -1.93
C GLY A 128 -24.09 19.55 -0.46
N LEU A 129 -24.13 18.27 -0.08
CA LEU A 129 -24.52 17.80 1.27
C LEU A 129 -23.41 16.97 1.96
N PRO A 130 -22.10 17.33 1.90
CA PRO A 130 -21.04 16.53 2.51
C PRO A 130 -21.22 16.35 4.04
N HIS A 131 -21.86 17.30 4.72
CA HIS A 131 -22.17 17.23 6.14
C HIS A 131 -23.17 16.10 6.52
N LEU A 132 -23.92 15.55 5.55
CA LEU A 132 -24.83 14.43 5.76
C LEU A 132 -24.22 13.07 5.40
N LEU A 133 -22.95 13.04 4.98
CA LEU A 133 -22.28 11.82 4.53
C LEU A 133 -22.34 10.69 5.57
N TRP A 134 -22.36 10.99 6.86
CA TRP A 134 -22.50 10.00 7.93
C TRP A 134 -23.74 9.08 7.82
N LEU A 135 -24.75 9.47 7.02
CA LEU A 135 -25.93 8.67 6.71
C LEU A 135 -25.71 7.60 5.63
N TRP A 136 -24.62 7.66 4.85
CA TRP A 136 -24.37 6.74 3.74
C TRP A 136 -24.46 5.25 4.13
N PRO A 137 -24.00 4.79 5.32
CA PRO A 137 -24.07 3.38 5.67
C PRO A 137 -25.52 2.86 5.70
N LEU A 138 -26.50 3.72 5.99
CA LEU A 138 -27.91 3.36 6.02
C LEU A 138 -28.42 2.86 4.66
N ALA A 139 -27.84 3.34 3.55
CA ALA A 139 -28.16 2.87 2.20
C ALA A 139 -27.88 1.36 2.03
N VAL A 140 -27.01 0.78 2.86
CA VAL A 140 -26.72 -0.66 2.88
C VAL A 140 -27.43 -1.34 4.05
N LEU A 141 -27.33 -0.77 5.25
CA LEU A 141 -27.84 -1.40 6.46
C LEU A 141 -29.37 -1.59 6.42
N VAL A 142 -30.11 -0.60 5.89
CA VAL A 142 -31.58 -0.64 5.81
C VAL A 142 -32.05 -1.76 4.87
N PRO A 143 -31.58 -1.89 3.61
CA PRO A 143 -31.95 -3.05 2.77
C PRO A 143 -31.58 -4.40 3.39
N PHE A 144 -30.42 -4.51 4.04
CA PHE A 144 -29.99 -5.75 4.67
C PHE A 144 -30.79 -6.10 5.93
N ALA A 145 -31.37 -5.11 6.61
CA ALA A 145 -32.30 -5.30 7.72
C ALA A 145 -33.74 -5.54 7.24
N ALA A 146 -34.18 -4.89 6.17
CA ALA A 146 -35.57 -4.94 5.70
C ALA A 146 -35.86 -6.18 4.84
N VAL A 147 -34.96 -6.58 3.94
CA VAL A 147 -35.21 -7.64 2.94
C VAL A 147 -34.88 -9.04 3.51
N PRO A 148 -35.85 -9.97 3.61
CA PRO A 148 -35.63 -11.29 4.22
C PRO A 148 -34.47 -12.09 3.61
N ARG A 149 -34.31 -12.03 2.28
CA ARG A 149 -33.20 -12.68 1.56
C ARG A 149 -31.83 -12.11 1.93
N LEU A 150 -31.75 -10.85 2.35
CA LEU A 150 -30.50 -10.21 2.75
C LEU A 150 -30.20 -10.38 4.24
N ARG A 151 -31.23 -10.49 5.10
CA ARG A 151 -31.10 -10.70 6.56
C ARG A 151 -30.19 -11.87 6.93
N ARG A 152 -30.16 -12.92 6.11
CA ARG A 152 -29.28 -14.09 6.32
C ARG A 152 -27.78 -13.73 6.37
N HIS A 153 -27.36 -12.64 5.73
CA HIS A 153 -25.95 -12.26 5.65
C HIS A 153 -25.42 -11.62 6.96
N TRP A 154 -26.31 -11.22 7.87
CA TRP A 154 -25.93 -10.82 9.23
C TRP A 154 -25.36 -11.98 10.05
N ARG A 155 -25.89 -13.20 9.83
CA ARG A 155 -25.53 -14.41 10.57
C ARG A 155 -24.94 -15.48 9.64
N ALA A 156 -23.72 -15.24 9.16
CA ALA A 156 -22.98 -16.25 8.41
C ALA A 156 -22.38 -17.31 9.35
N THR A 157 -22.59 -18.59 9.02
CA THR A 157 -22.05 -19.75 9.75
C THR A 157 -21.18 -20.62 8.83
N GLY A 158 -20.42 -21.57 9.38
CA GLY A 158 -19.58 -22.48 8.60
C GLY A 158 -18.17 -21.95 8.29
N HIS A 159 -17.67 -21.00 9.07
CA HIS A 159 -16.28 -20.56 8.94
C HIS A 159 -15.31 -21.62 9.46
N VAL A 160 -14.23 -21.81 8.72
CA VAL A 160 -13.06 -22.59 9.13
C VAL A 160 -12.29 -21.79 10.20
N PRO A 161 -11.85 -22.41 11.30
CA PRO A 161 -11.02 -21.73 12.30
C PRO A 161 -9.67 -21.35 11.70
N VAL A 162 -9.18 -20.17 12.10
CA VAL A 162 -7.86 -19.68 11.72
C VAL A 162 -6.81 -20.36 12.61
N PRO A 163 -5.68 -20.86 12.06
CA PRO A 163 -4.61 -21.41 12.88
C PRO A 163 -4.05 -20.38 13.87
N THR A 164 -3.85 -20.77 15.14
CA THR A 164 -3.35 -19.86 16.19
C THR A 164 -2.00 -19.24 15.84
N GLY A 165 -1.08 -20.04 15.27
CA GLY A 165 0.22 -19.55 14.80
C GLY A 165 0.09 -18.49 13.70
N TRP A 166 -0.84 -18.68 12.75
CA TRP A 166 -1.14 -17.69 11.72
C TRP A 166 -1.61 -16.37 12.32
N ALA A 167 -2.53 -16.43 13.29
CA ALA A 167 -3.10 -15.23 13.91
C ALA A 167 -2.07 -14.44 14.71
N TRP A 168 -1.22 -15.12 15.50
CA TRP A 168 -0.13 -14.47 16.23
C TRP A 168 0.98 -13.94 15.32
N SER A 169 1.33 -14.66 14.26
CA SER A 169 2.31 -14.17 13.29
C SER A 169 1.80 -12.94 12.55
N LEU A 170 0.52 -12.89 12.15
CA LEU A 170 -0.08 -11.70 11.54
C LEU A 170 -0.15 -10.52 12.52
N ALA A 171 -0.55 -10.78 13.78
CA ALA A 171 -0.51 -9.77 14.83
C ALA A 171 0.91 -9.21 15.03
N GLY A 172 1.92 -10.08 15.01
CA GLY A 172 3.33 -9.69 15.05
C GLY A 172 3.77 -8.80 13.88
N VAL A 173 3.29 -9.07 12.65
CA VAL A 173 3.54 -8.21 11.49
C VAL A 173 2.91 -6.82 11.70
N VAL A 174 1.64 -6.76 12.13
CA VAL A 174 0.95 -5.48 12.39
C VAL A 174 1.64 -4.71 13.51
N VAL A 175 1.99 -5.37 14.62
CA VAL A 175 2.70 -4.76 15.75
C VAL A 175 4.07 -4.24 15.31
N GLY A 176 4.88 -5.09 14.67
CA GLY A 176 6.22 -4.71 14.22
C GLY A 176 6.20 -3.52 13.26
N PHE A 177 5.27 -3.50 12.31
CA PHE A 177 5.14 -2.38 11.38
C PHE A 177 4.59 -1.12 12.05
N THR A 178 3.71 -1.25 13.03
CA THR A 178 3.23 -0.12 13.84
C THR A 178 4.36 0.51 14.64
N LEU A 179 5.26 -0.30 15.21
CA LEU A 179 6.46 0.19 15.88
C LEU A 179 7.41 0.89 14.91
N TYR A 180 7.53 0.39 13.69
CA TYR A 180 8.24 1.10 12.62
C TYR A 180 7.60 2.47 12.31
N LEU A 181 6.26 2.55 12.17
CA LEU A 181 5.56 3.82 11.96
C LEU A 181 5.74 4.78 13.15
N TYR A 182 5.76 4.26 14.37
CA TYR A 182 6.04 5.05 15.56
C TYR A 182 7.40 5.74 15.49
N GLU A 183 8.45 4.98 15.17
CA GLU A 183 9.82 5.50 15.08
C GLU A 183 10.04 6.41 13.87
N SER A 184 9.50 6.05 12.71
CA SER A 184 9.81 6.74 11.44
C SER A 184 8.90 7.93 11.12
N PHE A 185 7.70 7.99 11.70
CA PHE A 185 6.68 8.95 11.29
C PHE A 185 5.93 9.58 12.47
N LEU A 186 5.23 8.78 13.28
CA LEU A 186 4.23 9.29 14.24
C LEU A 186 4.87 10.13 15.37
N ARG A 187 6.05 9.74 15.86
CA ARG A 187 6.72 10.47 16.94
C ARG A 187 7.37 11.76 16.48
N VAL A 188 7.84 11.81 15.23
CA VAL A 188 8.62 12.95 14.71
C VAL A 188 7.76 13.96 13.95
N ASN A 189 6.58 13.57 13.47
CA ASN A 189 5.61 14.46 12.85
C ASN A 189 4.45 14.71 13.83
N PRO A 190 4.36 15.88 14.48
CA PRO A 190 3.18 16.22 15.28
C PRO A 190 1.94 16.39 14.37
N VAL A 191 0.74 16.26 14.92
CA VAL A 191 -0.51 16.46 14.16
C VAL A 191 -0.60 17.88 13.63
N LEU A 192 -0.38 18.84 14.53
CA LEU A 192 -0.16 20.24 14.24
C LEU A 192 1.23 20.59 14.78
N PRO A 193 2.06 21.34 14.03
CA PRO A 193 3.34 21.83 14.52
C PRO A 193 3.23 22.56 15.86
N THR A 194 4.12 22.22 16.78
CA THR A 194 4.10 22.72 18.16
C THR A 194 5.16 23.78 18.45
N ASP A 195 6.11 24.00 17.53
CA ASP A 195 7.19 24.98 17.68
C ASP A 195 7.59 25.62 16.34
N GLU A 196 8.42 26.66 16.40
CA GLU A 196 8.84 27.47 15.25
C GLU A 196 9.91 26.81 14.35
N GLY A 197 10.54 25.74 14.82
CA GLY A 197 11.59 25.00 14.11
C GLY A 197 11.08 23.80 13.30
N GLN A 198 9.80 23.48 13.42
CA GLN A 198 9.18 22.34 12.75
C GLN A 198 9.28 22.43 11.22
N ALA A 199 9.39 21.26 10.60
CA ALA A 199 9.41 21.07 9.16
C ALA A 199 8.59 19.84 8.81
N GLN A 200 8.20 19.70 7.56
CA GLN A 200 7.35 18.60 7.10
C GLN A 200 7.78 18.14 5.71
N TYR A 201 7.66 16.84 5.43
CA TYR A 201 7.90 16.33 4.09
C TYR A 201 6.90 17.00 3.13
N ILE A 202 7.42 17.58 2.03
CA ILE A 202 6.65 18.49 1.17
C ILE A 202 5.33 17.89 0.67
N ASP A 203 5.33 16.61 0.28
CA ASP A 203 4.13 16.00 -0.29
C ASP A 203 3.05 15.73 0.76
N LEU A 204 3.36 15.76 2.06
CA LEU A 204 2.34 15.60 3.10
C LEU A 204 1.39 16.80 3.10
N ALA A 205 1.91 18.02 2.91
CA ALA A 205 1.09 19.22 2.82
C ALA A 205 0.24 19.20 1.54
N PHE A 206 0.86 18.84 0.40
CA PHE A 206 0.12 18.66 -0.85
C PHE A 206 -1.04 17.65 -0.70
N GLN A 207 -0.77 16.48 -0.13
CA GLN A 207 -1.78 15.44 0.04
C GLN A 207 -2.88 15.81 1.05
N LEU A 208 -2.52 16.52 2.13
CA LEU A 208 -3.51 17.05 3.08
C LEU A 208 -4.41 18.08 2.40
N SER A 209 -3.86 18.97 1.56
CA SER A 209 -4.66 19.96 0.82
C SER A 209 -5.68 19.31 -0.12
N LEU A 210 -5.33 18.21 -0.80
CA LEU A 210 -6.26 17.47 -1.65
C LEU A 210 -7.37 16.81 -0.84
N ALA A 211 -7.05 16.31 0.35
CA ALA A 211 -8.05 15.78 1.28
C ALA A 211 -8.97 16.89 1.82
N GLY A 212 -8.41 18.08 2.12
CA GLY A 212 -9.17 19.25 2.53
C GLY A 212 -10.06 19.82 1.42
N ALA A 213 -9.66 19.73 0.15
CA ALA A 213 -10.60 20.04 -0.94
C ALA A 213 -11.73 19.00 -1.01
N ALA A 214 -11.41 17.71 -0.86
CA ALA A 214 -12.39 16.64 -0.94
C ALA A 214 -13.46 16.65 0.18
N THR A 215 -13.30 17.43 1.25
CA THR A 215 -14.37 17.57 2.27
C THR A 215 -15.53 18.45 1.79
N HIS A 216 -15.37 19.20 0.70
CA HIS A 216 -16.35 20.19 0.27
C HIS A 216 -16.73 20.15 -1.23
N GLN A 217 -15.86 19.62 -2.10
CA GLN A 217 -16.08 19.70 -3.55
C GLN A 217 -15.80 18.40 -4.31
N VAL A 218 -16.55 18.19 -5.40
CA VAL A 218 -16.32 17.17 -6.43
C VAL A 218 -16.89 17.68 -7.77
N PRO A 219 -16.15 17.59 -8.91
CA PRO A 219 -14.75 17.19 -9.03
C PRO A 219 -13.80 18.12 -8.26
N LEU A 220 -12.58 17.66 -8.01
CA LEU A 220 -11.59 18.46 -7.28
C LEU A 220 -10.89 19.44 -8.23
N ASP A 221 -10.61 20.63 -7.71
CA ASP A 221 -9.61 21.56 -8.24
C ASP A 221 -8.27 21.39 -7.51
N VAL A 222 -7.20 21.95 -8.08
CA VAL A 222 -5.89 22.07 -7.45
C VAL A 222 -5.99 23.13 -6.35
N PRO A 223 -5.89 22.76 -5.06
CA PRO A 223 -6.12 23.71 -3.95
C PRO A 223 -5.11 24.87 -3.93
N GLN A 224 -3.95 24.68 -4.55
CA GLN A 224 -2.89 25.68 -4.62
C GLN A 224 -3.16 26.79 -5.65
N VAL A 225 -4.05 26.55 -6.61
CA VAL A 225 -4.37 27.50 -7.69
C VAL A 225 -5.87 27.46 -7.95
N ALA A 226 -6.61 28.37 -7.30
CA ALA A 226 -8.07 28.42 -7.38
C ALA A 226 -8.58 28.39 -8.83
N GLY A 227 -9.53 27.50 -9.13
CA GLY A 227 -10.11 27.32 -10.47
C GLY A 227 -9.27 26.54 -11.47
N GLU A 228 -8.10 26.01 -11.09
CA GLU A 228 -7.35 25.05 -11.93
C GLU A 228 -7.87 23.62 -11.64
N PRO A 229 -8.35 22.88 -12.65
CA PRO A 229 -8.91 21.55 -12.43
C PRO A 229 -7.84 20.54 -11.99
N LEU A 230 -8.19 19.61 -11.08
CA LEU A 230 -7.29 18.53 -10.67
C LEU A 230 -7.40 17.33 -11.62
N HIS A 231 -6.49 17.26 -12.59
CA HIS A 231 -6.26 16.03 -13.34
C HIS A 231 -5.31 15.13 -12.53
N TYR A 232 -5.83 14.24 -11.68
CA TYR A 232 -4.99 13.41 -10.80
C TYR A 232 -5.74 12.19 -10.24
N HIS A 233 -5.02 11.27 -9.58
CA HIS A 233 -5.64 10.21 -8.79
C HIS A 233 -5.93 10.73 -7.37
N TRP A 234 -7.20 10.87 -7.00
CA TRP A 234 -7.58 11.53 -5.75
C TRP A 234 -8.48 10.70 -4.82
N PHE A 235 -8.83 9.46 -5.15
CA PHE A 235 -9.78 8.65 -4.35
C PHE A 235 -9.25 8.35 -2.94
N GLY A 236 -7.93 8.20 -2.79
CA GLY A 236 -7.33 8.05 -1.45
C GLY A 236 -7.54 9.28 -0.56
N PHE A 237 -7.56 10.48 -1.14
CA PHE A 237 -7.81 11.74 -0.42
C PHE A 237 -9.30 11.92 -0.12
N ALA A 238 -10.17 11.52 -1.04
CA ALA A 238 -11.61 11.44 -0.80
C ALA A 238 -11.95 10.49 0.37
N HIS A 239 -11.22 9.37 0.52
CA HIS A 239 -11.38 8.50 1.69
C HIS A 239 -10.96 9.20 3.00
N LEU A 240 -9.84 9.94 3.02
CA LEU A 240 -9.42 10.66 4.23
C LEU A 240 -10.44 11.77 4.59
N ALA A 241 -10.97 12.46 3.59
CA ALA A 241 -12.05 13.43 3.75
C ALA A 241 -13.34 12.78 4.29
N ALA A 242 -13.78 11.67 3.68
CA ALA A 242 -14.94 10.92 4.14
C ALA A 242 -14.75 10.42 5.58
N GLY A 243 -13.56 9.94 5.92
CA GLY A 243 -13.21 9.55 7.28
C GLY A 243 -13.35 10.70 8.28
N SER A 244 -12.87 11.89 7.94
CA SER A 244 -13.07 13.12 8.75
C SER A 244 -14.56 13.45 8.90
N LEU A 245 -15.30 13.57 7.79
CA LEU A 245 -16.72 13.96 7.76
C LEU A 245 -17.63 12.97 8.52
N VAL A 246 -17.39 11.67 8.40
CA VAL A 246 -18.24 10.64 9.03
C VAL A 246 -17.88 10.46 10.50
N SER A 247 -16.60 10.50 10.85
CA SER A 247 -16.16 10.30 12.25
C SER A 247 -16.27 11.56 13.11
N GLY A 248 -16.27 12.75 12.49
CA GLY A 248 -16.17 14.04 13.18
C GLY A 248 -14.80 14.28 13.82
N VAL A 249 -13.75 13.59 13.34
CA VAL A 249 -12.36 13.81 13.75
C VAL A 249 -11.70 14.79 12.79
N ASP A 250 -10.97 15.77 13.33
CA ASP A 250 -10.26 16.77 12.55
C ASP A 250 -9.34 16.15 11.48
N LEU A 251 -9.31 16.73 10.28
CA LEU A 251 -8.66 16.13 9.11
C LEU A 251 -7.14 15.93 9.28
N PRO A 252 -6.37 16.89 9.83
CA PRO A 252 -4.98 16.66 10.23
C PRO A 252 -4.79 15.44 11.14
N THR A 253 -5.66 15.24 12.13
CA THR A 253 -5.61 14.06 13.02
C THR A 253 -5.88 12.76 12.24
N VAL A 254 -6.88 12.77 11.35
CA VAL A 254 -7.14 11.64 10.45
C VAL A 254 -5.91 11.33 9.60
N PHE A 255 -5.29 12.35 9.00
CA PHE A 255 -4.16 12.19 8.08
C PHE A 255 -2.89 11.69 8.79
N PHE A 256 -2.47 12.38 9.86
CA PHE A 256 -1.18 12.15 10.53
C PHE A 256 -1.19 11.06 11.61
N ARG A 257 -2.36 10.61 12.07
CA ARG A 257 -2.46 9.61 13.14
C ARG A 257 -3.27 8.40 12.77
N LEU A 258 -4.46 8.57 12.18
CA LEU A 258 -5.43 7.48 12.15
C LEU A 258 -5.45 6.71 10.82
N GLY A 259 -5.42 7.43 9.70
CA GLY A 259 -5.58 6.88 8.35
C GLY A 259 -4.46 5.92 7.97
N VAL A 260 -3.21 6.37 8.01
CA VAL A 260 -2.06 5.55 7.59
C VAL A 260 -1.94 4.25 8.40
N PRO A 261 -1.92 4.27 9.76
CA PRO A 261 -1.84 3.02 10.53
C PRO A 261 -3.01 2.06 10.27
N THR A 262 -4.23 2.58 10.11
CA THR A 262 -5.42 1.79 9.79
C THR A 262 -5.29 1.10 8.43
N LEU A 263 -4.88 1.85 7.40
CA LEU A 263 -4.70 1.32 6.05
C LEU A 263 -3.55 0.32 5.98
N CYS A 264 -2.44 0.55 6.69
CA CYS A 264 -1.33 -0.40 6.78
C CYS A 264 -1.75 -1.71 7.46
N ALA A 265 -2.46 -1.64 8.60
CA ALA A 265 -2.97 -2.81 9.29
C ALA A 265 -3.95 -3.60 8.39
N LEU A 266 -4.87 -2.90 7.71
CA LEU A 266 -5.81 -3.51 6.79
C LEU A 266 -5.10 -4.15 5.58
N ALA A 267 -4.11 -3.49 4.99
CA ALA A 267 -3.32 -4.04 3.88
C ALA A 267 -2.53 -5.28 4.31
N ALA A 268 -1.93 -5.29 5.51
CA ALA A 268 -1.25 -6.45 6.07
C ALA A 268 -2.20 -7.64 6.28
N VAL A 269 -3.41 -7.40 6.78
CA VAL A 269 -4.45 -8.43 6.90
C VAL A 269 -4.91 -8.91 5.53
N LEU A 270 -5.15 -7.99 4.59
CA LEU A 270 -5.58 -8.32 3.23
C LEU A 270 -4.55 -9.18 2.49
N VAL A 271 -3.26 -8.83 2.52
CA VAL A 271 -2.24 -9.66 1.84
C VAL A 271 -2.14 -11.05 2.47
N ALA A 272 -2.34 -11.16 3.80
CA ALA A 272 -2.38 -12.45 4.47
C ALA A 272 -3.60 -13.30 4.08
N VAL A 273 -4.78 -12.68 4.01
CA VAL A 273 -6.02 -13.35 3.60
C VAL A 273 -5.98 -13.72 2.11
N VAL A 274 -5.58 -12.79 1.25
CA VAL A 274 -5.48 -12.97 -0.20
C VAL A 274 -4.44 -14.03 -0.54
N GLY A 275 -3.27 -13.98 0.11
CA GLY A 275 -2.25 -15.00 -0.07
C GLY A 275 -2.74 -16.39 0.36
N TRP A 276 -3.49 -16.51 1.46
CA TRP A 276 -4.13 -17.78 1.80
C TRP A 276 -5.15 -18.21 0.73
N ARG A 277 -6.05 -17.32 0.32
CA ARG A 277 -7.09 -17.62 -0.69
C ARG A 277 -6.50 -18.12 -2.00
N ILE A 278 -5.51 -17.40 -2.54
CA ILE A 278 -4.91 -17.70 -3.84
C ILE A 278 -4.10 -19.00 -3.80
N THR A 279 -3.27 -19.17 -2.77
CA THR A 279 -2.35 -20.31 -2.67
C THR A 279 -3.01 -21.57 -2.11
N GLY A 280 -4.15 -21.43 -1.42
CA GLY A 280 -4.76 -22.48 -0.61
C GLY A 280 -4.02 -22.76 0.71
N ARG A 281 -2.97 -22.00 1.04
CA ARG A 281 -2.05 -22.26 2.17
C ARG A 281 -2.02 -21.07 3.13
N ALA A 282 -2.45 -21.27 4.38
CA ALA A 282 -2.57 -20.19 5.36
C ALA A 282 -1.27 -19.41 5.56
N TYR A 283 -0.15 -20.12 5.80
CA TYR A 283 1.13 -19.49 6.09
C TYR A 283 1.79 -18.81 4.88
N ALA A 284 1.37 -19.10 3.65
CA ALA A 284 1.85 -18.34 2.49
C ALA A 284 1.31 -16.91 2.52
N GLY A 285 0.09 -16.72 3.03
CA GLY A 285 -0.46 -15.40 3.31
C GLY A 285 0.38 -14.60 4.30
N VAL A 286 0.66 -15.15 5.48
CA VAL A 286 1.41 -14.40 6.52
C VAL A 286 2.87 -14.18 6.11
N ALA A 287 3.48 -15.12 5.40
CA ALA A 287 4.79 -14.91 4.82
C ALA A 287 4.77 -13.76 3.79
N ALA A 288 3.74 -13.65 2.95
CA ALA A 288 3.59 -12.51 2.03
C ALA A 288 3.42 -11.18 2.80
N ALA A 289 2.65 -11.18 3.90
CA ALA A 289 2.52 -10.02 4.77
C ALA A 289 3.86 -9.60 5.40
N ALA A 290 4.64 -10.55 5.90
CA ALA A 290 5.96 -10.30 6.46
C ALA A 290 6.95 -9.78 5.40
N LEU A 291 6.94 -10.33 4.19
CA LEU A 291 7.77 -9.84 3.08
C LEU A 291 7.40 -8.40 2.68
N MET A 292 6.13 -8.02 2.81
CA MET A 292 5.66 -6.68 2.44
C MET A 292 5.88 -5.64 3.54
N PHE A 293 5.67 -6.02 4.82
CA PHE A 293 5.60 -5.08 5.95
C PHE A 293 6.62 -5.34 7.06
N THR A 294 7.50 -6.34 6.95
CA THR A 294 8.50 -6.63 8.00
C THR A 294 9.91 -6.71 7.43
N VAL A 295 10.06 -7.16 6.18
CA VAL A 295 11.33 -7.18 5.48
C VAL A 295 11.48 -5.94 4.61
N GLY A 296 12.49 -5.12 4.89
CA GLY A 296 12.83 -3.94 4.11
C GLY A 296 13.54 -4.27 2.79
N GLU A 297 13.87 -3.23 2.05
CA GLU A 297 14.72 -3.31 0.86
C GLU A 297 16.10 -3.85 1.24
N PHE A 298 16.72 -4.61 0.33
CA PHE A 298 18.09 -5.04 0.55
C PHE A 298 19.04 -3.88 0.28
N GLY A 299 19.94 -3.60 1.22
CA GLY A 299 20.88 -2.49 1.12
C GLY A 299 21.95 -2.53 2.20
N TYR A 300 22.91 -1.62 2.04
CA TYR A 300 23.98 -1.35 3.00
C TYR A 300 24.35 0.14 2.90
N GLU A 301 23.42 0.99 3.31
CA GLU A 301 23.59 2.45 3.37
C GLU A 301 22.92 2.94 4.65
N ASN A 302 23.35 4.10 5.16
CA ASN A 302 22.83 4.74 6.38
C ASN A 302 21.35 5.16 6.32
N GLY A 303 20.57 4.66 5.35
CA GLY A 303 19.14 4.94 5.17
C GLY A 303 18.82 6.33 4.60
N VAL A 304 19.84 7.17 4.35
CA VAL A 304 19.62 8.56 3.92
C VAL A 304 19.30 8.67 2.44
N ARG A 305 19.81 7.79 1.58
CA ARG A 305 19.47 7.79 0.16
C ARG A 305 18.63 6.56 -0.16
N GLN A 306 17.47 6.79 -0.78
CA GLN A 306 16.61 5.73 -1.29
C GLN A 306 17.00 5.44 -2.74
N LEU A 307 18.07 4.65 -2.94
CA LEU A 307 18.75 4.41 -4.24
C LEU A 307 17.78 4.24 -5.42
N PHE A 308 16.84 3.31 -5.35
CA PHE A 308 15.87 3.06 -6.43
C PHE A 308 14.44 3.35 -5.95
N GLY A 309 14.31 4.15 -4.88
CA GLY A 309 13.11 4.24 -4.08
C GLY A 309 12.93 3.07 -3.12
N THR A 310 11.77 3.04 -2.46
CA THR A 310 11.35 2.00 -1.51
C THR A 310 10.08 1.30 -2.00
N GLN A 311 9.79 0.09 -1.52
CA GLN A 311 8.52 -0.56 -1.80
C GLN A 311 7.44 -0.19 -0.79
N ALA A 312 7.72 -0.36 0.51
CA ALA A 312 6.76 -0.16 1.60
C ALA A 312 7.25 0.82 2.68
N THR A 313 8.53 0.75 3.05
CA THR A 313 9.18 1.76 3.93
C THR A 313 9.08 3.15 3.32
N PHE A 314 9.01 4.20 4.13
CA PHE A 314 8.74 5.60 3.75
C PHE A 314 7.40 5.84 3.04
N ILE A 315 7.08 5.08 1.98
CA ILE A 315 5.96 5.35 1.08
C ILE A 315 4.60 5.20 1.75
N VAL A 316 4.49 4.35 2.76
CA VAL A 316 3.21 4.12 3.45
C VAL A 316 2.62 5.41 4.03
N TRP A 317 3.48 6.33 4.49
CA TRP A 317 3.12 7.64 4.99
C TRP A 317 3.53 8.77 4.03
N GLY A 318 4.56 8.58 3.20
CA GLY A 318 4.98 9.56 2.18
C GLY A 318 3.99 9.66 1.01
N SER A 319 3.23 8.61 0.72
CA SER A 319 2.15 8.61 -0.28
C SER A 319 0.96 7.76 0.20
N PRO A 320 0.12 8.24 1.15
CA PRO A 320 -1.10 7.58 1.61
C PRO A 320 -1.98 7.01 0.49
N SER A 321 -2.03 7.66 -0.68
CA SER A 321 -2.72 7.14 -1.88
C SER A 321 -2.23 5.76 -2.34
N MET A 322 -0.93 5.46 -2.20
CA MET A 322 -0.37 4.14 -2.51
C MET A 322 -0.80 3.09 -1.48
N THR A 323 -0.81 3.45 -0.19
CA THR A 323 -1.29 2.57 0.88
C THR A 323 -2.76 2.23 0.71
N TYR A 324 -3.59 3.24 0.41
CA TYR A 324 -4.99 3.08 0.06
C TYR A 324 -5.16 2.18 -1.18
N SER A 325 -4.32 2.38 -2.20
CA SER A 325 -4.33 1.57 -3.42
C SER A 325 -4.06 0.09 -3.16
N TRP A 326 -3.17 -0.28 -2.23
CA TRP A 326 -2.95 -1.69 -1.88
C TRP A 326 -4.19 -2.35 -1.25
N VAL A 327 -4.95 -1.61 -0.45
CA VAL A 327 -6.19 -2.11 0.16
C VAL A 327 -7.24 -2.49 -0.90
N LEU A 328 -7.20 -1.86 -2.08
CA LEU A 328 -8.07 -2.17 -3.22
C LEU A 328 -7.44 -3.18 -4.19
N LEU A 329 -6.13 -3.08 -4.43
CA LEU A 329 -5.39 -3.92 -5.35
C LEU A 329 -5.31 -5.38 -4.86
N LEU A 330 -5.06 -5.61 -3.56
CA LEU A 330 -4.96 -6.97 -3.02
C LEU A 330 -6.25 -7.80 -3.21
N PRO A 331 -7.45 -7.32 -2.84
CA PRO A 331 -8.68 -8.06 -3.10
C PRO A 331 -9.04 -8.10 -4.60
N LEU A 332 -8.62 -7.12 -5.41
CA LEU A 332 -8.69 -7.22 -6.87
C LEU A 332 -7.86 -8.38 -7.41
N VAL A 333 -6.63 -8.56 -6.93
CA VAL A 333 -5.76 -9.69 -7.31
C VAL A 333 -6.42 -11.03 -6.96
N ALA A 334 -7.11 -11.13 -5.82
CA ALA A 334 -7.87 -12.33 -5.47
C ALA A 334 -9.07 -12.57 -6.39
N ALA A 335 -9.86 -11.54 -6.68
CA ALA A 335 -11.03 -11.63 -7.55
C ALA A 335 -10.61 -12.06 -8.97
N LEU A 336 -9.58 -11.42 -9.53
CA LEU A 336 -9.02 -11.78 -10.83
C LEU A 336 -8.35 -13.14 -10.83
N GLY A 337 -7.64 -13.52 -9.76
CA GLY A 337 -7.05 -14.85 -9.61
C GLY A 337 -8.10 -15.98 -9.65
N GLU A 338 -9.28 -15.75 -9.08
CA GLU A 338 -10.42 -16.67 -9.18
C GLU A 338 -10.97 -16.78 -10.63
N LEU A 339 -10.94 -15.69 -11.40
CA LEU A 339 -11.38 -15.67 -12.81
C LEU A 339 -10.35 -16.28 -13.76
N VAL A 340 -9.06 -16.05 -13.51
CA VAL A 340 -7.94 -16.57 -14.31
C VAL A 340 -7.81 -18.09 -14.16
N GLY A 341 -7.94 -18.60 -12.93
CA GLY A 341 -7.95 -20.03 -12.65
C GLY A 341 -7.33 -20.38 -11.31
N ARG A 342 -8.08 -21.12 -10.50
CA ARG A 342 -7.73 -21.41 -9.10
C ARG A 342 -6.57 -22.40 -8.97
N ALA A 343 -5.83 -22.28 -7.87
CA ALA A 343 -4.78 -23.23 -7.51
C ALA A 343 -5.34 -24.65 -7.36
N ARG A 344 -4.65 -25.64 -7.94
CA ARG A 344 -5.06 -27.04 -7.86
C ARG A 344 -5.01 -27.54 -6.42
N GLY A 345 -6.07 -28.23 -5.99
CA GLY A 345 -6.18 -28.77 -4.63
C GLY A 345 -6.47 -27.73 -3.55
N SER A 346 -6.75 -26.48 -3.91
CA SER A 346 -7.18 -25.47 -2.94
C SER A 346 -8.51 -25.86 -2.29
N ALA A 347 -8.51 -26.01 -0.97
CA ALA A 347 -9.70 -26.27 -0.15
C ALA A 347 -10.51 -24.99 0.14
N VAL A 348 -10.00 -23.82 -0.24
CA VAL A 348 -10.70 -22.55 -0.07
C VAL A 348 -11.97 -22.57 -0.93
N PRO A 349 -13.14 -22.12 -0.44
CA PRO A 349 -14.34 -22.02 -1.27
C PRO A 349 -14.21 -20.99 -2.39
N ALA A 350 -14.73 -21.29 -3.58
CA ALA A 350 -14.73 -20.34 -4.70
C ALA A 350 -15.62 -19.13 -4.41
N LEU A 351 -15.22 -17.94 -4.87
CA LEU A 351 -16.07 -16.74 -4.82
C LEU A 351 -17.31 -16.90 -5.73
N GLY A 352 -17.21 -17.70 -6.80
CA GLY A 352 -18.28 -17.91 -7.76
C GLY A 352 -18.50 -16.69 -8.66
N ARG A 353 -19.75 -16.44 -9.09
CA ARG A 353 -20.08 -15.31 -9.97
C ARG A 353 -19.80 -13.94 -9.34
N GLY A 354 -19.81 -13.85 -8.00
CA GLY A 354 -19.46 -12.62 -7.29
C GLY A 354 -18.04 -12.13 -7.55
N ALA A 355 -17.12 -12.98 -8.01
CA ALA A 355 -15.78 -12.57 -8.40
C ALA A 355 -15.78 -11.49 -9.50
N TRP A 356 -16.72 -11.55 -10.45
CA TRP A 356 -16.86 -10.52 -11.49
C TRP A 356 -17.29 -9.17 -10.94
N VAL A 357 -18.26 -9.17 -10.02
CA VAL A 357 -18.75 -7.95 -9.38
C VAL A 357 -17.65 -7.35 -8.51
N LEU A 358 -16.95 -8.17 -7.72
CA LEU A 358 -15.83 -7.73 -6.90
C LEU A 358 -14.69 -7.16 -7.77
N ALA A 359 -14.34 -7.83 -8.88
CA ALA A 359 -13.34 -7.33 -9.81
C ALA A 359 -13.74 -5.97 -10.39
N ALA A 360 -15.00 -5.79 -10.82
CA ALA A 360 -15.49 -4.52 -11.33
C ALA A 360 -15.45 -3.41 -10.28
N LEU A 361 -15.91 -3.68 -9.05
CA LEU A 361 -15.89 -2.73 -7.93
C LEU A 361 -14.47 -2.28 -7.59
N PHE A 362 -13.54 -3.23 -7.43
CA PHE A 362 -12.16 -2.88 -7.08
C PHE A 362 -11.40 -2.26 -8.25
N LEU A 363 -11.70 -2.60 -9.50
CA LEU A 363 -11.15 -1.89 -10.67
C LEU A 363 -11.61 -0.45 -10.68
N ALA A 364 -12.91 -0.20 -10.52
CA ALA A 364 -13.48 1.14 -10.51
C ALA A 364 -12.90 2.01 -9.39
N ALA A 365 -12.66 1.45 -8.20
CA ALA A 365 -12.00 2.19 -7.12
C ALA A 365 -10.49 2.35 -7.34
N SER A 366 -9.83 1.38 -8.00
CA SER A 366 -8.38 1.43 -8.23
C SER A 366 -7.95 2.48 -9.25
N THR A 367 -8.83 2.90 -10.17
CA THR A 367 -8.52 3.91 -11.20
C THR A 367 -8.10 5.24 -10.59
N GLY A 368 -8.78 5.68 -9.53
CA GLY A 368 -8.50 6.93 -8.82
C GLY A 368 -7.68 6.76 -7.55
N ALA A 369 -7.34 5.54 -7.14
CA ALA A 369 -6.52 5.29 -5.96
C ALA A 369 -5.03 5.53 -6.21
N LYS A 370 -4.50 4.98 -7.30
CA LYS A 370 -3.13 5.25 -7.77
C LYS A 370 -3.03 4.93 -9.26
N ALA A 371 -2.44 5.85 -10.03
CA ALA A 371 -2.28 5.73 -11.48
C ALA A 371 -1.53 4.45 -11.93
N SER A 372 -0.71 3.85 -11.07
CA SER A 372 0.12 2.69 -11.41
C SER A 372 -0.58 1.32 -11.28
N SER A 373 -1.68 1.22 -10.53
CA SER A 373 -2.26 -0.10 -10.19
C SER A 373 -2.97 -0.78 -11.36
N VAL A 374 -3.88 -0.07 -12.04
CA VAL A 374 -4.66 -0.62 -13.16
C VAL A 374 -3.76 -1.00 -14.36
N PRO A 375 -2.74 -0.20 -14.75
CA PRO A 375 -1.82 -0.60 -15.81
C PRO A 375 -1.06 -1.90 -15.51
N VAL A 376 -0.61 -2.11 -14.26
CA VAL A 376 0.08 -3.35 -13.87
C VAL A 376 -0.86 -4.55 -13.91
N VAL A 377 -2.11 -4.39 -13.47
CA VAL A 377 -3.14 -5.44 -13.58
C VAL A 377 -3.39 -5.80 -15.04
N LEU A 378 -3.51 -4.80 -15.92
CA LEU A 378 -3.72 -5.02 -17.35
C LEU A 378 -2.55 -5.79 -17.97
N ALA A 379 -1.32 -5.39 -17.66
CA ALA A 379 -0.11 -6.08 -18.11
C ALA A 379 -0.03 -7.52 -17.58
N ALA A 380 -0.44 -7.77 -16.33
CA ALA A 380 -0.50 -9.11 -15.74
C ALA A 380 -1.50 -10.02 -16.49
N LEU A 381 -2.67 -9.51 -16.83
CA LEU A 381 -3.69 -10.23 -17.60
C LEU A 381 -3.22 -10.48 -19.05
N ALA A 382 -2.62 -9.48 -19.69
CA ALA A 382 -2.05 -9.61 -21.02
C ALA A 382 -0.93 -10.67 -21.07
N PHE A 383 -0.03 -10.66 -20.08
CA PHE A 383 1.01 -11.68 -19.92
C PHE A 383 0.40 -13.07 -19.74
N THR A 384 -0.65 -13.19 -18.93
CA THR A 384 -1.36 -14.45 -18.72
C THR A 384 -2.01 -14.98 -20.00
N ALA A 385 -2.65 -14.09 -20.77
CA ALA A 385 -3.24 -14.43 -22.06
C ALA A 385 -2.15 -14.87 -23.06
N ALA A 386 -1.03 -14.15 -23.14
CA ALA A 386 0.09 -14.47 -24.02
C ALA A 386 0.72 -15.83 -23.69
N VAL A 387 1.00 -16.10 -22.41
CA VAL A 387 1.55 -17.40 -21.96
C VAL A 387 0.55 -18.53 -22.21
N SER A 388 -0.75 -18.30 -21.96
CA SER A 388 -1.79 -19.29 -22.23
C SER A 388 -1.91 -19.59 -23.72
N LEU A 389 -1.82 -18.59 -24.58
CA LEU A 389 -1.83 -18.77 -26.02
C LEU A 389 -0.58 -19.49 -26.51
N ALA A 390 0.61 -19.06 -26.08
CA ALA A 390 1.88 -19.61 -26.55
C ALA A 390 2.09 -21.08 -26.13
N PHE A 391 1.86 -21.38 -24.85
CA PHE A 391 2.23 -22.67 -24.27
C PHE A 391 1.04 -23.62 -24.08
N ARG A 392 -0.18 -23.10 -23.93
CA ARG A 392 -1.38 -23.92 -23.76
C ARG A 392 -2.26 -23.94 -25.01
N ARG A 393 -1.97 -23.09 -26.02
CA ARG A 393 -2.76 -22.93 -27.25
C ARG A 393 -4.24 -22.62 -26.96
N THR A 394 -4.50 -21.93 -25.85
CA THR A 394 -5.84 -21.54 -25.41
C THR A 394 -5.87 -20.07 -25.00
N LEU A 395 -6.94 -19.37 -25.36
CA LEU A 395 -7.25 -18.04 -24.83
C LEU A 395 -8.51 -18.14 -23.96
N PRO A 396 -8.38 -18.26 -22.63
CA PRO A 396 -9.54 -18.37 -21.76
C PRO A 396 -10.39 -17.10 -21.87
N ARG A 397 -11.67 -17.26 -22.25
CA ARG A 397 -12.61 -16.12 -22.40
C ARG A 397 -12.71 -15.28 -21.13
N ALA A 398 -12.60 -15.90 -19.96
CA ALA A 398 -12.59 -15.19 -18.68
C ALA A 398 -11.38 -14.24 -18.54
N VAL A 399 -10.20 -14.64 -19.01
CA VAL A 399 -9.00 -13.77 -18.99
C VAL A 399 -9.19 -12.60 -19.97
N LEU A 400 -9.73 -12.86 -21.16
CA LEU A 400 -10.02 -11.80 -22.14
C LEU A 400 -11.08 -10.81 -21.64
N ALA A 401 -12.17 -11.30 -21.04
CA ALA A 401 -13.21 -10.46 -20.47
C ALA A 401 -12.69 -9.65 -19.27
N ALA A 402 -11.85 -10.23 -18.42
CA ALA A 402 -11.19 -9.51 -17.33
C ALA A 402 -10.22 -8.44 -17.87
N ALA A 403 -9.47 -8.74 -18.93
CA ALA A 403 -8.58 -7.78 -19.59
C ALA A 403 -9.38 -6.64 -20.23
N GLY A 404 -10.50 -6.93 -20.89
CA GLY A 404 -11.41 -5.93 -21.45
C GLY A 404 -12.01 -5.02 -20.38
N LEU A 405 -12.44 -5.59 -19.24
CA LEU A 405 -12.94 -4.81 -18.10
C LEU A 405 -11.84 -3.92 -17.49
N THR A 406 -10.62 -4.45 -17.38
CA THR A 406 -9.46 -3.68 -16.87
C THR A 406 -9.07 -2.57 -17.83
N LEU A 407 -9.09 -2.83 -19.14
CA LEU A 407 -8.85 -1.83 -20.17
C LEU A 407 -9.91 -0.73 -20.14
N ALA A 408 -11.19 -1.09 -20.01
CA ALA A 408 -12.27 -0.11 -19.86
C ALA A 408 -12.08 0.77 -18.62
N ALA A 409 -11.67 0.19 -17.49
CA ALA A 409 -11.34 0.95 -16.28
C ALA A 409 -10.14 1.89 -16.51
N GLN A 410 -9.09 1.43 -17.20
CA GLN A 410 -7.94 2.27 -17.55
C GLN A 410 -8.33 3.43 -18.46
N LEU A 411 -9.16 3.17 -19.49
CA LEU A 411 -9.65 4.20 -20.40
C LEU A 411 -10.52 5.22 -19.66
N PHE A 412 -11.38 4.77 -18.75
CA PHE A 412 -12.13 5.66 -17.86
C PHE A 412 -11.19 6.53 -17.01
N ALA A 413 -10.15 5.94 -16.40
CA ALA A 413 -9.18 6.71 -15.61
C ALA A 413 -8.53 7.80 -16.47
N THR A 414 -7.99 7.41 -17.63
CA THR A 414 -7.29 8.31 -18.54
C THR A 414 -8.20 9.44 -19.04
N ALA A 415 -9.45 9.15 -19.41
CA ALA A 415 -10.37 10.15 -19.96
C ALA A 415 -11.01 11.03 -18.88
N VAL A 416 -11.43 10.46 -17.75
CA VAL A 416 -12.26 11.16 -16.74
C VAL A 416 -11.43 11.74 -15.60
N LEU A 417 -10.42 11.02 -15.10
CA LEU A 417 -9.61 11.48 -13.97
C LEU A 417 -8.39 12.28 -14.41
N PHE A 418 -7.78 11.88 -15.52
CA PHE A 418 -6.56 12.52 -16.03
C PHE A 418 -6.81 13.43 -17.23
N ALA A 419 -7.99 13.43 -17.85
CA ALA A 419 -8.28 14.23 -19.04
C ALA A 419 -7.20 14.12 -20.15
N PHE A 420 -6.63 12.93 -20.32
CA PHE A 420 -5.49 12.64 -21.22
C PHE A 420 -4.18 13.36 -20.89
N GLU A 421 -4.06 14.00 -19.73
CA GLU A 421 -2.82 14.58 -19.25
C GLU A 421 -1.82 13.49 -18.82
N SER A 422 -0.58 13.65 -19.29
CA SER A 422 0.50 12.68 -19.01
C SER A 422 1.18 12.91 -17.66
N HIS A 423 1.05 14.11 -17.08
CA HIS A 423 1.82 14.56 -15.92
C HIS A 423 3.33 14.31 -16.06
N GLY A 424 3.89 14.55 -17.25
CA GLY A 424 5.31 14.37 -17.50
C GLY A 424 5.78 12.91 -17.55
N VAL A 425 4.88 11.92 -17.56
CA VAL A 425 5.25 10.53 -17.86
C VAL A 425 5.63 10.42 -19.34
N THR A 426 6.85 9.99 -19.61
CA THR A 426 7.37 9.79 -20.97
C THR A 426 7.95 8.40 -21.14
N VAL A 427 8.01 7.91 -22.38
CA VAL A 427 8.79 6.69 -22.68
C VAL A 427 10.26 7.08 -22.63
N ASP A 428 10.94 6.65 -21.59
CA ASP A 428 12.31 7.05 -21.27
C ASP A 428 13.04 5.89 -20.58
N PRO A 429 13.51 4.90 -21.37
CA PRO A 429 14.04 3.66 -20.83
C PRO A 429 15.22 3.87 -19.89
N PHE A 430 15.20 3.12 -18.80
CA PHE A 430 16.20 3.09 -17.73
C PHE A 430 16.44 4.45 -17.07
N SER A 431 15.50 5.39 -17.20
CA SER A 431 15.57 6.74 -16.61
C SER A 431 15.94 6.74 -15.13
N GLY A 432 15.36 5.83 -14.34
CA GLY A 432 15.65 5.67 -12.91
C GLY A 432 17.01 5.06 -12.58
N LEU A 433 17.73 4.49 -13.57
CA LEU A 433 19.05 3.89 -13.38
C LEU A 433 20.19 4.75 -13.95
N ARG A 434 19.94 5.55 -15.00
CA ARG A 434 20.93 6.42 -15.65
C ARG A 434 21.72 7.33 -14.68
N PRO A 435 21.10 7.93 -13.63
CA PRO A 435 21.84 8.77 -12.68
C PRO A 435 23.01 8.08 -12.00
N TYR A 436 22.97 6.74 -11.86
CA TYR A 436 24.04 5.95 -11.24
C TYR A 436 25.15 5.57 -12.23
N VAL A 437 24.84 5.52 -13.53
CA VAL A 437 25.83 5.15 -14.56
C VAL A 437 26.70 6.34 -14.96
N GLY A 438 26.11 7.53 -15.05
CA GLY A 438 26.78 8.75 -15.51
C GLY A 438 27.17 8.72 -17.01
N THR A 439 27.84 9.77 -17.48
CA THR A 439 28.26 9.94 -18.88
C THR A 439 29.78 10.12 -19.00
N GLY A 440 30.32 10.06 -20.24
CA GLY A 440 31.73 10.41 -20.52
C GLY A 440 32.76 9.33 -20.20
N ARG A 441 32.38 8.04 -20.18
CA ARG A 441 33.29 6.91 -19.88
C ARG A 441 33.48 5.99 -21.10
N PRO A 442 34.60 5.22 -21.17
CA PRO A 442 34.79 4.21 -22.21
C PRO A 442 33.63 3.20 -22.27
N ALA A 443 33.38 2.64 -23.46
CA ALA A 443 32.23 1.75 -23.68
C ALA A 443 32.23 0.52 -22.76
N GLY A 444 33.39 -0.14 -22.58
CA GLY A 444 33.53 -1.31 -21.69
C GLY A 444 33.20 -0.98 -20.23
N THR A 445 33.71 0.15 -19.72
CA THR A 445 33.40 0.62 -18.37
C THR A 445 31.91 0.96 -18.22
N THR A 446 31.33 1.62 -19.22
CA THR A 446 29.91 1.98 -19.23
C THR A 446 29.02 0.73 -19.19
N ALA A 447 29.35 -0.31 -19.98
CA ALA A 447 28.63 -1.58 -19.96
C ALA A 447 28.73 -2.29 -18.60
N LEU A 448 29.91 -2.30 -17.98
CA LEU A 448 30.10 -2.86 -16.64
C LEU A 448 29.27 -2.10 -15.58
N LEU A 449 29.25 -0.76 -15.64
CA LEU A 449 28.45 0.06 -14.74
C LEU A 449 26.95 -0.19 -14.91
N TRP A 450 26.47 -0.32 -16.15
CA TRP A 450 25.09 -0.71 -16.42
C TRP A 450 24.75 -2.06 -15.78
N ALA A 451 25.60 -3.07 -15.97
CA ALA A 451 25.41 -4.38 -15.35
C ALA A 451 25.41 -4.30 -13.82
N ALA A 452 26.35 -3.56 -13.23
CA ALA A 452 26.46 -3.39 -11.78
C ALA A 452 25.24 -2.66 -11.19
N VAL A 453 24.78 -1.56 -11.80
CA VAL A 453 23.60 -0.81 -11.38
C VAL A 453 22.33 -1.65 -11.53
N PHE A 454 22.21 -2.42 -12.61
CA PHE A 454 21.07 -3.31 -12.81
C PHE A 454 21.03 -4.45 -11.78
N VAL A 455 22.18 -5.05 -11.46
CA VAL A 455 22.29 -6.03 -10.38
C VAL A 455 21.95 -5.40 -9.03
N ALA A 456 22.43 -4.19 -8.74
CA ALA A 456 22.08 -3.46 -7.53
C ALA A 456 20.56 -3.20 -7.43
N PHE A 457 19.92 -2.83 -8.55
CA PHE A 457 18.47 -2.67 -8.62
C PHE A 457 17.71 -3.96 -8.32
N LEU A 458 18.10 -5.08 -8.94
CA LEU A 458 17.47 -6.38 -8.69
C LEU A 458 17.65 -6.84 -7.25
N LEU A 459 18.86 -6.70 -6.70
CA LEU A 459 19.13 -7.05 -5.31
C LEU A 459 18.29 -6.17 -4.37
N SER A 460 18.31 -4.86 -4.56
CA SER A 460 17.63 -3.92 -3.66
C SER A 460 16.13 -4.12 -3.62
N LEU A 461 15.48 -4.15 -4.78
CA LEU A 461 14.02 -4.12 -4.88
C LEU A 461 13.37 -5.49 -5.12
N GLN A 462 14.11 -6.48 -5.63
CA GLN A 462 13.54 -7.77 -6.06
C GLN A 462 14.02 -8.98 -5.25
N LEU A 463 15.01 -8.85 -4.35
CA LEU A 463 15.50 -10.00 -3.55
C LEU A 463 14.38 -10.65 -2.69
N ARG A 464 13.44 -9.85 -2.18
CA ARG A 464 12.24 -10.34 -1.46
C ARG A 464 11.34 -11.24 -2.32
N LEU A 465 11.55 -11.26 -3.63
CA LEU A 465 10.82 -12.08 -4.58
C LEU A 465 11.58 -13.39 -4.93
N ALA A 466 12.70 -13.70 -4.27
CA ALA A 466 13.50 -14.89 -4.53
C ALA A 466 12.72 -16.21 -4.37
N GLY A 467 11.63 -16.23 -3.60
CA GLY A 467 10.76 -17.39 -3.46
C GLY A 467 10.09 -17.80 -4.79
N VAL A 468 9.94 -16.86 -5.73
CA VAL A 468 9.42 -17.16 -7.08
C VAL A 468 10.31 -18.18 -7.79
N LEU A 469 11.65 -18.11 -7.61
CA LEU A 469 12.59 -19.07 -8.20
C LEU A 469 12.41 -20.47 -7.62
N ALA A 470 12.12 -20.57 -6.32
CA ALA A 470 11.82 -21.86 -5.68
C ALA A 470 10.53 -22.46 -6.25
N LEU A 471 9.48 -21.65 -6.42
CA LEU A 471 8.23 -22.09 -7.02
C LEU A 471 8.44 -22.57 -8.47
N LEU A 472 9.14 -21.80 -9.30
CA LEU A 472 9.45 -22.16 -10.68
C LEU A 472 10.17 -23.52 -10.76
N ARG A 473 11.15 -23.75 -9.88
CA ARG A 473 11.88 -25.04 -9.82
C ARG A 473 11.00 -26.19 -9.37
N LEU A 474 10.26 -26.02 -8.27
CA LEU A 474 9.35 -27.05 -7.73
C LEU A 474 8.26 -27.42 -8.73
N ARG A 475 7.78 -26.46 -9.52
CA ARG A 475 6.79 -26.66 -10.59
C ARG A 475 7.40 -27.02 -11.94
N ARG A 476 8.72 -27.21 -12.03
CA ARG A 476 9.44 -27.52 -13.28
C ARG A 476 9.06 -26.57 -14.41
N TRP A 477 8.95 -25.28 -14.11
CA TRP A 477 8.54 -24.20 -15.03
C TRP A 477 7.11 -24.33 -15.59
N ARG A 478 6.29 -25.23 -15.06
CA ARG A 478 4.90 -25.44 -15.46
C ARG A 478 3.94 -24.79 -14.46
N LEU A 479 3.91 -23.47 -14.48
CA LEU A 479 3.05 -22.67 -13.61
C LEU A 479 1.57 -22.82 -13.95
N GLU A 480 0.73 -22.82 -12.92
CA GLU A 480 -0.73 -22.77 -13.02
C GLU A 480 -1.20 -21.36 -13.46
N PRO A 481 -2.40 -21.19 -14.06
CA PRO A 481 -2.84 -19.90 -14.59
C PRO A 481 -2.75 -18.74 -13.59
N VAL A 482 -3.19 -18.93 -12.33
CA VAL A 482 -3.04 -17.88 -11.30
C VAL A 482 -1.59 -17.58 -10.94
N GLN A 483 -0.69 -18.57 -10.99
CA GLN A 483 0.74 -18.35 -10.76
C GLN A 483 1.36 -17.54 -11.92
N VAL A 484 0.94 -17.80 -13.16
CA VAL A 484 1.34 -17.01 -14.33
C VAL A 484 0.84 -15.56 -14.20
N PHE A 485 -0.39 -15.36 -13.73
CA PHE A 485 -0.93 -14.03 -13.48
C PHE A 485 -0.16 -13.25 -12.42
N LEU A 486 0.14 -13.89 -11.27
CA LEU A 486 0.99 -13.28 -10.25
C LEU A 486 2.40 -12.97 -10.78
N LEU A 487 2.99 -13.88 -11.57
CA LEU A 487 4.30 -13.66 -12.19
C LEU A 487 4.25 -12.47 -13.17
N GLY A 488 3.20 -12.37 -13.97
CA GLY A 488 2.97 -11.26 -14.89
C GLY A 488 2.93 -9.93 -14.18
N GLY A 489 2.19 -9.81 -13.08
CA GLY A 489 2.16 -8.58 -12.26
C GLY A 489 3.50 -8.27 -11.61
N ALA A 490 4.19 -9.29 -11.09
CA ALA A 490 5.51 -9.15 -10.46
C ALA A 490 6.59 -8.66 -11.45
N LEU A 491 6.49 -9.03 -12.73
CA LEU A 491 7.39 -8.59 -13.79
C LEU A 491 6.96 -7.24 -14.39
N ALA A 492 5.66 -7.00 -14.54
CA ALA A 492 5.12 -5.80 -15.16
C ALA A 492 5.49 -4.52 -14.40
N GLY A 493 5.48 -4.54 -13.05
CA GLY A 493 5.85 -3.38 -12.24
C GLY A 493 7.27 -2.88 -12.52
N PRO A 494 8.32 -3.70 -12.28
CA PRO A 494 9.69 -3.36 -12.62
C PRO A 494 9.91 -3.05 -14.11
N ALA A 495 9.24 -3.77 -15.01
CA ALA A 495 9.36 -3.50 -16.44
C ALA A 495 8.84 -2.09 -16.81
N ALA A 496 7.70 -1.67 -16.27
CA ALA A 496 7.17 -0.33 -16.47
C ALA A 496 8.09 0.74 -15.85
N TYR A 497 8.60 0.50 -14.63
CA TYR A 497 9.59 1.39 -14.01
C TYR A 497 10.83 1.62 -14.89
N LEU A 498 11.31 0.56 -15.54
CA LEU A 498 12.47 0.62 -16.43
C LEU A 498 12.13 1.13 -17.84
N LEU A 499 10.86 1.23 -18.22
CA LEU A 499 10.45 1.68 -19.56
C LEU A 499 10.10 3.17 -19.61
N VAL A 500 9.43 3.67 -18.57
CA VAL A 500 8.97 5.07 -18.52
C VAL A 500 9.77 5.91 -17.55
N GLY A 501 9.87 7.21 -17.82
CA GLY A 501 10.46 8.22 -16.94
C GLY A 501 9.41 9.20 -16.44
N HIS A 502 9.70 9.84 -15.31
CA HIS A 502 8.91 10.91 -14.74
C HIS A 502 9.82 11.89 -13.99
N PRO A 503 9.66 13.22 -14.13
CA PRO A 503 10.56 14.22 -13.52
C PRO A 503 10.73 14.06 -12.00
N GLY A 504 9.66 13.73 -11.29
CA GLY A 504 9.66 13.47 -9.84
C GLY A 504 10.03 12.03 -9.45
N SER A 505 10.59 11.21 -10.37
CA SER A 505 10.81 9.77 -10.16
C SER A 505 9.53 9.07 -9.66
N SER A 506 8.40 9.28 -10.33
CA SER A 506 7.12 8.65 -9.95
C SER A 506 6.86 7.34 -10.69
N ASN A 507 7.67 7.00 -11.69
CA ASN A 507 7.65 5.69 -12.36
C ASN A 507 7.92 4.52 -11.39
N GLN A 508 8.59 4.74 -10.25
CA GLN A 508 8.78 3.69 -9.22
C GLN A 508 7.47 3.19 -8.59
N TYR A 509 6.35 3.91 -8.70
CA TYR A 509 5.05 3.42 -8.21
C TYR A 509 4.53 2.19 -8.97
N PHE A 510 5.02 1.93 -10.20
CA PHE A 510 4.72 0.69 -10.91
C PHE A 510 5.33 -0.53 -10.22
N THR A 511 6.57 -0.42 -9.75
CA THR A 511 7.25 -1.48 -9.00
C THR A 511 6.50 -1.83 -7.71
N ARG A 512 5.90 -0.84 -7.04
CA ARG A 512 5.09 -1.01 -5.81
C ARG A 512 3.77 -1.72 -6.04
N ALA A 513 3.13 -1.45 -7.18
CA ALA A 513 1.93 -2.18 -7.59
C ALA A 513 2.27 -3.64 -7.94
N GLY A 514 3.35 -3.87 -8.71
CA GLY A 514 3.83 -5.21 -9.04
C GLY A 514 4.30 -6.01 -7.82
N PHE A 515 4.85 -5.34 -6.81
CA PHE A 515 5.31 -5.95 -5.57
C PHE A 515 4.19 -6.71 -4.83
N ALA A 516 2.95 -6.21 -4.86
CA ALA A 516 1.80 -6.88 -4.25
C ALA A 516 1.53 -8.28 -4.85
N PHE A 517 1.78 -8.45 -6.15
CA PHE A 517 1.70 -9.76 -6.81
C PHE A 517 2.91 -10.63 -6.47
N GLY A 518 4.10 -10.03 -6.51
CA GLY A 518 5.37 -10.69 -6.27
C GLY A 518 5.48 -11.31 -4.88
N VAL A 519 5.07 -10.61 -3.82
CA VAL A 519 5.18 -11.12 -2.44
C VAL A 519 4.30 -12.35 -2.21
N ILE A 520 3.11 -12.39 -2.81
CA ILE A 520 2.22 -13.55 -2.74
C ILE A 520 2.87 -14.75 -3.44
N LEU A 521 3.43 -14.55 -4.64
CA LEU A 521 4.08 -15.61 -5.41
C LEU A 521 5.38 -16.10 -4.73
N SER A 522 6.17 -15.18 -4.19
CA SER A 522 7.40 -15.47 -3.45
C SER A 522 7.11 -16.29 -2.21
N ALA A 523 6.12 -15.86 -1.41
CA ALA A 523 5.70 -16.57 -0.22
C ALA A 523 5.13 -17.97 -0.55
N TRP A 524 4.42 -18.11 -1.66
CA TRP A 524 3.96 -19.42 -2.13
C TRP A 524 5.15 -20.36 -2.37
N GLY A 525 6.16 -19.91 -3.12
CA GLY A 525 7.37 -20.71 -3.36
C GLY A 525 8.15 -21.05 -2.10
N TRP A 526 8.25 -20.11 -1.16
CA TRP A 526 8.89 -20.37 0.14
C TRP A 526 8.15 -21.42 0.96
N VAL A 527 6.82 -21.33 1.08
CA VAL A 527 6.03 -22.33 1.83
C VAL A 527 6.08 -23.70 1.17
N GLU A 528 6.00 -23.79 -0.16
CA GLU A 528 6.17 -25.08 -0.85
C GLU A 528 7.54 -25.70 -0.60
N LEU A 529 8.59 -24.88 -0.56
CA LEU A 529 9.94 -25.36 -0.25
C LEU A 529 10.04 -25.83 1.21
N VAL A 530 9.48 -25.08 2.17
CA VAL A 530 9.43 -25.47 3.60
C VAL A 530 8.68 -26.79 3.79
N ASP A 531 7.54 -26.96 3.12
CA ASP A 531 6.77 -28.19 3.19
C ASP A 531 7.53 -29.37 2.56
N SER A 532 8.20 -29.14 1.42
CA SER A 532 9.03 -30.18 0.76
C SER A 532 10.22 -30.62 1.60
N ALA A 533 10.75 -29.72 2.45
CA ALA A 533 11.85 -30.02 3.37
C ALA A 533 11.40 -30.87 4.59
N ALA A 534 10.10 -31.13 4.74
CA ALA A 534 9.50 -31.96 5.78
C ALA A 534 10.02 -31.62 7.20
N LEU A 535 10.17 -30.33 7.48
CA LEU A 535 10.68 -29.87 8.78
C LEU A 535 9.67 -30.19 9.89
N GLY A 536 10.09 -30.97 10.88
CA GLY A 536 9.35 -31.12 12.14
C GLY A 536 9.29 -29.81 12.94
N THR A 537 8.51 -29.78 14.03
CA THR A 537 8.29 -28.56 14.83
C THR A 537 9.60 -27.92 15.30
N ARG A 538 10.55 -28.71 15.79
CA ARG A 538 11.89 -28.23 16.19
C ARG A 538 12.66 -27.62 15.02
N GLY A 539 12.60 -28.24 13.83
CA GLY A 539 13.28 -27.74 12.63
C GLY A 539 12.70 -26.41 12.15
N ARG A 540 11.37 -26.24 12.19
CA ARG A 540 10.71 -24.97 11.89
C ARG A 540 11.06 -23.87 12.89
N ALA A 541 11.09 -24.22 14.19
CA ALA A 541 11.50 -23.30 15.24
C ALA A 541 12.97 -22.85 15.08
N LEU A 542 13.88 -23.78 14.77
CA LEU A 542 15.28 -23.46 14.50
C LEU A 542 15.46 -22.61 13.24
N LEU A 543 14.71 -22.89 12.17
CA LEU A 543 14.72 -22.06 10.97
C LEU A 543 14.25 -20.63 11.28
N GLY A 544 13.16 -20.49 12.03
CA GLY A 544 12.64 -19.19 12.46
C GLY A 544 13.61 -18.43 13.37
N ALA A 545 14.17 -19.10 14.39
CA ALA A 545 15.15 -18.51 15.29
C ALA A 545 16.45 -18.12 14.56
N GLY A 546 16.92 -18.96 13.64
CA GLY A 546 18.07 -18.68 12.79
C GLY A 546 17.82 -17.49 11.86
N ALA A 547 16.64 -17.39 11.25
CA ALA A 547 16.26 -16.26 10.42
C ALA A 547 16.18 -14.95 11.21
N ALA A 548 15.57 -14.98 12.41
CA ALA A 548 15.50 -13.82 13.30
C ALA A 548 16.90 -13.41 13.80
N GLY A 549 17.72 -14.37 14.24
CA GLY A 549 19.09 -14.13 14.66
C GLY A 549 19.96 -13.56 13.54
N PHE A 550 19.79 -14.06 12.31
CA PHE A 550 20.47 -13.52 11.14
C PHE A 550 20.05 -12.08 10.85
N ALA A 551 18.74 -11.79 10.83
CA ALA A 551 18.24 -10.41 10.64
C ALA A 551 18.76 -9.45 11.72
N VAL A 552 18.79 -9.88 13.00
CA VAL A 552 19.37 -9.11 14.11
C VAL A 552 20.87 -8.87 13.92
N LEU A 553 21.62 -9.90 13.52
CA LEU A 553 23.06 -9.78 13.24
C LEU A 553 23.31 -8.78 12.12
N LEU A 554 22.62 -8.89 10.98
CA LEU A 554 22.77 -7.94 9.87
C LEU A 554 22.43 -6.52 10.32
N THR A 555 21.38 -6.36 11.12
CA THR A 555 20.96 -5.05 11.66
C THR A 555 22.04 -4.46 12.56
N ALA A 556 22.59 -5.26 13.48
CA ALA A 556 23.64 -4.84 14.38
C ALA A 556 24.93 -4.45 13.63
N VAL A 557 25.31 -5.20 12.58
CA VAL A 557 26.47 -4.87 11.74
C VAL A 557 26.25 -3.53 11.02
N GLN A 558 25.09 -3.33 10.39
CA GLN A 558 24.81 -2.09 9.64
C GLN A 558 24.69 -0.86 10.55
N LEU A 559 24.13 -1.01 11.75
CA LEU A 559 24.09 0.09 12.74
C LEU A 559 25.46 0.43 13.30
N ARG A 560 26.35 -0.55 13.49
CA ARG A 560 27.72 -0.35 13.99
C ARG A 560 28.67 0.21 12.94
N HIS A 561 28.45 -0.15 11.67
CA HIS A 561 29.30 0.24 10.56
C HIS A 561 28.48 0.93 9.45
N PRO A 562 27.82 2.07 9.75
CA PRO A 562 27.02 2.78 8.78
C PRO A 562 27.91 3.34 7.68
N THR A 563 27.49 3.15 6.44
CA THR A 563 28.16 3.68 5.25
C THR A 563 27.37 4.86 4.69
N ALA A 564 28.09 5.92 4.33
CA ALA A 564 27.56 7.01 3.52
C ALA A 564 28.37 7.07 2.22
N SER A 565 27.71 7.05 1.08
CA SER A 565 28.39 7.19 -0.22
C SER A 565 28.40 8.65 -0.67
N PRO A 566 29.52 9.14 -1.24
CA PRO A 566 29.55 10.44 -1.90
C PRO A 566 28.61 10.43 -3.12
N SER A 567 28.15 11.62 -3.53
CA SER A 567 27.35 11.78 -4.75
C SER A 567 28.18 11.65 -6.04
N THR A 568 29.51 11.71 -5.92
CA THR A 568 30.46 11.59 -7.04
C THR A 568 31.55 10.57 -6.70
N PRO A 569 31.97 9.72 -7.67
CA PRO A 569 31.36 9.52 -8.99
C PRO A 569 29.93 8.97 -8.91
N SER A 570 29.16 9.11 -10.00
CA SER A 570 27.74 8.75 -10.09
C SER A 570 27.36 7.36 -9.55
N TYR A 571 28.25 6.36 -9.70
CA TYR A 571 28.03 4.98 -9.28
C TYR A 571 28.41 4.71 -7.81
N ALA A 572 29.07 5.64 -7.12
CA ALA A 572 29.48 5.45 -5.73
C ALA A 572 28.33 5.05 -4.77
N PRO A 573 27.08 5.54 -4.95
CA PRO A 573 25.95 5.11 -4.13
C PRO A 573 25.63 3.61 -4.20
N VAL A 574 25.88 2.91 -5.32
CA VAL A 574 25.55 1.48 -5.43
C VAL A 574 26.63 0.55 -4.88
N LEU A 575 27.85 1.05 -4.66
CA LEU A 575 29.00 0.21 -4.26
C LEU A 575 28.83 -0.47 -2.90
N PRO A 576 28.37 0.20 -1.82
CA PRO A 576 28.19 -0.45 -0.53
C PRO A 576 27.22 -1.64 -0.60
N LEU A 577 26.12 -1.48 -1.33
CA LEU A 577 25.15 -2.56 -1.55
C LEU A 577 25.79 -3.74 -2.28
N LEU A 578 26.54 -3.49 -3.36
CA LEU A 578 27.19 -4.54 -4.14
C LEU A 578 28.28 -5.26 -3.35
N ALA A 579 29.09 -4.54 -2.57
CA ALA A 579 30.10 -5.11 -1.70
C ALA A 579 29.46 -5.98 -0.60
N TRP A 580 28.37 -5.49 0.00
CA TRP A 580 27.60 -6.25 0.99
C TRP A 580 26.99 -7.52 0.40
N ALA A 581 26.41 -7.42 -0.80
CA ALA A 581 25.90 -8.57 -1.54
C ALA A 581 26.99 -9.59 -1.83
N ALA A 582 28.17 -9.15 -2.26
CA ALA A 582 29.31 -10.02 -2.53
C ALA A 582 29.81 -10.73 -1.26
N ALA A 583 29.87 -10.03 -0.13
CA ALA A 583 30.25 -10.62 1.15
C ALA A 583 29.25 -11.69 1.60
N LEU A 584 27.95 -11.41 1.55
CA LEU A 584 26.90 -12.38 1.88
C LEU A 584 26.87 -13.56 0.90
N ALA A 585 27.12 -13.32 -0.39
CA ALA A 585 27.24 -14.36 -1.39
C ALA A 585 28.46 -15.27 -1.10
N ALA A 586 29.61 -14.71 -0.73
CA ALA A 586 30.78 -15.48 -0.33
C ALA A 586 30.49 -16.35 0.90
N VAL A 587 29.81 -15.81 1.92
CA VAL A 587 29.37 -16.59 3.10
C VAL A 587 28.41 -17.71 2.68
N ALA A 588 27.45 -17.44 1.80
CA ALA A 588 26.52 -18.46 1.30
C ALA A 588 27.22 -19.56 0.49
N LEU A 589 28.21 -19.20 -0.33
CA LEU A 589 29.04 -20.15 -1.08
C LEU A 589 29.85 -21.04 -0.13
N LEU A 590 30.53 -20.46 0.86
CA LEU A 590 31.27 -21.21 1.87
C LEU A 590 30.36 -22.15 2.67
N ALA A 591 29.19 -21.67 3.11
CA ALA A 591 28.19 -22.50 3.79
C ALA A 591 27.69 -23.64 2.90
N GLY A 592 27.53 -23.40 1.59
CA GLY A 592 27.19 -24.41 0.60
C GLY A 592 28.28 -25.46 0.40
N LEU A 593 29.55 -25.04 0.32
CA LEU A 593 30.70 -25.93 0.20
C LEU A 593 30.91 -26.80 1.45
N CYS A 594 30.67 -26.24 2.64
CA CYS A 594 30.72 -26.96 3.91
C CYS A 594 29.48 -27.81 4.18
N TRP A 595 28.38 -27.63 3.43
CA TRP A 595 27.10 -28.30 3.67
C TRP A 595 27.22 -29.84 3.72
N PRO A 596 27.95 -30.53 2.82
CA PRO A 596 28.13 -31.98 2.90
C PRO A 596 28.79 -32.43 4.21
N ALA A 597 29.80 -31.70 4.70
CA ALA A 597 30.45 -32.00 5.97
C ALA A 597 29.49 -31.78 7.17
N LEU A 598 28.68 -30.72 7.12
CA LEU A 598 27.64 -30.46 8.12
C LEU A 598 26.56 -31.55 8.12
N VAL A 599 26.18 -32.05 6.95
CA VAL A 599 25.25 -33.20 6.82
C VAL A 599 25.90 -34.48 7.36
N GLY A 600 27.19 -34.71 7.13
CA GLY A 600 27.92 -35.83 7.71
C GLY A 600 27.94 -35.80 9.24
N ARG A 601 28.09 -34.61 9.84
CA ARG A 601 28.04 -34.41 11.30
C ARG A 601 26.60 -34.49 11.85
N TRP A 602 25.64 -33.94 11.11
CA TRP A 602 24.24 -33.81 11.48
C TRP A 602 23.34 -34.26 10.31
N PRO A 603 23.05 -35.57 10.20
CA PRO A 603 22.26 -36.14 9.10
C PRO A 603 20.90 -35.49 8.91
N GLY A 604 20.33 -34.92 9.99
CA GLY A 604 19.11 -34.14 9.94
C GLY A 604 19.18 -32.92 9.00
N LEU A 605 20.34 -32.44 8.57
CA LEU A 605 20.44 -31.34 7.60
C LEU A 605 20.28 -31.77 6.13
N ALA A 606 20.27 -33.08 5.85
CA ALA A 606 20.13 -33.60 4.49
C ALA A 606 18.86 -33.03 3.83
N GLY A 607 19.01 -32.50 2.61
CA GLY A 607 17.91 -31.90 1.84
C GLY A 607 17.38 -30.54 2.32
N ARG A 608 17.94 -29.95 3.39
CA ARG A 608 17.43 -28.70 3.99
C ARG A 608 18.19 -27.43 3.57
N GLY A 609 19.30 -27.56 2.83
CA GLY A 609 20.14 -26.42 2.45
C GLY A 609 19.40 -25.35 1.64
N GLY A 610 18.54 -25.78 0.71
CA GLY A 610 17.74 -24.86 -0.12
C GLY A 610 16.78 -23.99 0.68
N VAL A 611 16.09 -24.56 1.69
CA VAL A 611 15.16 -23.79 2.53
C VAL A 611 15.90 -22.83 3.45
N VAL A 612 17.06 -23.21 3.98
CA VAL A 612 17.90 -22.33 4.80
C VAL A 612 18.41 -21.16 3.96
N LEU A 613 18.98 -21.43 2.78
CA LEU A 613 19.51 -20.40 1.88
C LEU A 613 18.40 -19.44 1.41
N LEU A 614 17.25 -19.95 0.99
CA LEU A 614 16.13 -19.10 0.57
C LEU A 614 15.62 -18.25 1.72
N THR A 615 15.47 -18.82 2.92
CA THR A 615 15.00 -18.07 4.09
C THR A 615 15.99 -16.96 4.45
N ALA A 616 17.30 -17.25 4.45
CA ALA A 616 18.34 -16.26 4.68
C ALA A 616 18.30 -15.12 3.64
N ALA A 617 18.16 -15.46 2.35
CA ALA A 617 18.03 -14.47 1.28
C ALA A 617 16.79 -13.58 1.45
N LEU A 618 15.64 -14.17 1.80
CA LEU A 618 14.40 -13.43 2.01
C LEU A 618 14.46 -12.49 3.22
N VAL A 619 15.16 -12.86 4.30
CA VAL A 619 15.31 -11.98 5.49
C VAL A 619 16.54 -11.07 5.45
N ALA A 620 17.35 -11.13 4.38
CA ALA A 620 18.55 -10.30 4.24
C ALA A 620 18.24 -8.79 4.20
N GLY A 621 17.03 -8.41 3.79
CA GLY A 621 16.51 -7.04 3.87
C GLY A 621 15.90 -6.67 5.23
N GLY A 622 15.94 -7.56 6.23
CA GLY A 622 15.45 -7.32 7.58
C GLY A 622 15.96 -6.02 8.23
N PRO A 623 17.23 -5.61 8.05
CA PRO A 623 17.73 -4.34 8.57
C PRO A 623 16.98 -3.10 8.08
N GLY A 624 16.37 -3.15 6.89
CA GLY A 624 15.85 -1.95 6.20
C GLY A 624 14.88 -1.12 7.02
N LEU A 625 13.92 -1.74 7.73
CA LEU A 625 12.97 -1.00 8.57
C LEU A 625 13.66 -0.31 9.76
N VAL A 626 14.60 -1.01 10.40
CA VAL A 626 15.32 -0.47 11.57
C VAL A 626 16.26 0.65 11.15
N LEU A 627 16.92 0.52 10.00
CA LEU A 627 17.81 1.54 9.46
C LEU A 627 17.06 2.77 8.99
N ASP A 628 15.89 2.60 8.35
CA ASP A 628 15.02 3.70 7.97
C ASP A 628 14.48 4.44 9.20
N ALA A 629 14.05 3.71 10.23
CA ALA A 629 13.69 4.29 11.53
C ALA A 629 14.86 5.05 12.17
N ALA A 630 16.08 4.49 12.16
CA ALA A 630 17.27 5.16 12.66
C ALA A 630 17.64 6.41 11.84
N ALA A 631 17.41 6.40 10.53
CA ALA A 631 17.62 7.54 9.65
C ALA A 631 16.61 8.67 9.94
N ALA A 632 15.36 8.34 10.22
CA ALA A 632 14.32 9.31 10.58
C ALA A 632 14.66 10.12 11.84
N HIS A 633 15.40 9.53 12.80
CA HIS A 633 15.90 10.25 13.99
C HIS A 633 16.99 11.28 13.66
N ARG A 634 17.75 11.08 12.58
CA ARG A 634 18.82 12.00 12.15
C ARG A 634 18.31 13.07 11.19
N PHE A 635 17.32 12.71 10.37
CA PHE A 635 16.74 13.55 9.33
C PHE A 635 15.21 13.59 9.50
N PRO A 636 14.73 14.19 10.60
CA PRO A 636 13.30 14.23 10.88
C PRO A 636 12.55 14.92 9.74
N ASN A 637 11.30 14.50 9.53
CA ASN A 637 10.35 15.16 8.66
C ASN A 637 10.69 15.20 7.17
N GLY A 638 11.61 14.35 6.69
CA GLY A 638 11.88 14.27 5.26
C GLY A 638 12.93 13.26 4.82
N GLY A 639 13.81 12.79 5.70
CA GLY A 639 14.86 11.85 5.30
C GLY A 639 15.67 12.37 4.10
N ALA A 640 15.65 11.60 3.01
CA ALA A 640 16.28 11.93 1.72
C ALA A 640 15.60 13.07 0.95
N TYR A 641 14.40 13.49 1.37
CA TYR A 641 13.47 14.26 0.56
C TYR A 641 13.37 15.71 1.01
N PRO A 642 12.93 16.61 0.11
CA PRO A 642 12.76 18.01 0.46
C PRO A 642 11.69 18.20 1.56
N VAL A 643 11.93 19.15 2.47
CA VAL A 643 11.02 19.51 3.56
C VAL A 643 10.55 20.96 3.46
N GLU A 644 9.26 21.21 3.67
CA GLU A 644 8.69 22.55 3.83
C GLU A 644 8.86 23.00 5.29
N ARG A 645 9.16 24.29 5.53
CA ARG A 645 9.20 24.79 6.90
C ARG A 645 7.78 25.00 7.39
N MET A 646 7.47 24.47 8.57
CA MET A 646 6.13 24.47 9.12
C MET A 646 6.12 24.96 10.57
N PRO A 647 6.54 26.21 10.84
CA PRO A 647 6.47 26.77 12.19
C PRO A 647 5.03 26.77 12.72
N ALA A 648 4.89 26.62 14.04
CA ALA A 648 3.60 26.68 14.73
C ALA A 648 2.78 27.92 14.36
N SER A 649 3.39 29.10 14.26
CA SER A 649 2.73 30.35 13.82
C SER A 649 2.08 30.25 12.43
N ARG A 650 2.72 29.62 11.43
CA ARG A 650 2.09 29.42 10.10
C ARG A 650 0.82 28.59 10.23
N VAL A 651 0.90 27.47 10.94
CA VAL A 651 -0.26 26.59 11.10
C VAL A 651 -1.34 27.23 11.95
N ALA A 652 -0.99 27.98 13.00
CA ALA A 652 -1.96 28.73 13.79
C ALA A 652 -2.74 29.75 12.95
N ALA A 653 -2.06 30.51 12.09
CA ALA A 653 -2.71 31.45 11.17
C ALA A 653 -3.62 30.73 10.15
N ALA A 654 -3.18 29.60 9.59
CA ALA A 654 -4.01 28.80 8.68
C ALA A 654 -5.25 28.21 9.39
N ARG A 655 -5.08 27.69 10.62
CA ARG A 655 -6.20 27.19 11.42
C ARG A 655 -7.16 28.29 11.83
N TYR A 656 -6.67 29.50 12.12
CA TYR A 656 -7.55 30.65 12.32
C TYR A 656 -8.44 30.90 11.10
N VAL A 657 -7.89 30.88 9.88
CA VAL A 657 -8.69 31.01 8.65
C VAL A 657 -9.66 29.83 8.51
N HIS A 658 -9.22 28.60 8.74
CA HIS A 658 -10.09 27.41 8.69
C HIS A 658 -11.34 27.58 9.57
N ASP A 659 -11.17 28.05 10.80
CA ASP A 659 -12.25 28.18 11.80
C ASP A 659 -13.18 29.39 11.53
N HIS A 660 -12.75 30.35 10.71
CA HIS A 660 -13.47 31.62 10.51
C HIS A 660 -13.88 31.90 9.05
N SER A 661 -13.65 30.97 8.13
CA SER A 661 -13.96 31.11 6.69
C SER A 661 -14.97 30.09 6.21
N ASP A 662 -15.73 30.45 5.18
CA ASP A 662 -16.60 29.50 4.50
C ASP A 662 -15.77 28.52 3.65
N PRO A 663 -16.19 27.24 3.48
CA PRO A 663 -15.44 26.26 2.68
C PRO A 663 -15.15 26.69 1.23
N GLY A 664 -15.96 27.59 0.67
CA GLY A 664 -15.80 28.14 -0.68
C GLY A 664 -14.96 29.42 -0.75
N ASP A 665 -14.50 29.97 0.38
CA ASP A 665 -13.65 31.16 0.39
C ASP A 665 -12.29 30.86 -0.24
N VAL A 666 -11.76 31.84 -1.00
CA VAL A 666 -10.40 31.79 -1.54
C VAL A 666 -9.46 32.63 -0.67
N VAL A 667 -8.25 32.11 -0.44
CA VAL A 667 -7.20 32.75 0.35
C VAL A 667 -6.07 33.22 -0.59
N ALA A 668 -5.50 34.39 -0.37
CA ALA A 668 -4.27 34.82 -1.05
C ALA A 668 -3.09 34.88 -0.08
N THR A 669 -1.86 34.73 -0.60
CA THR A 669 -0.64 34.69 0.23
C THR A 669 0.56 35.30 -0.47
N ASN A 670 1.51 35.81 0.31
CA ASN A 670 2.83 36.24 -0.19
C ASN A 670 3.85 35.09 -0.25
N VAL A 671 3.45 33.86 0.09
CA VAL A 671 4.33 32.68 0.15
C VAL A 671 4.07 31.74 -1.04
N HIS A 672 4.94 31.82 -2.05
CA HIS A 672 4.88 30.96 -3.24
C HIS A 672 5.95 29.87 -3.26
N CYS A 673 7.14 30.24 -2.79
CA CYS A 673 8.34 29.42 -2.89
C CYS A 673 8.65 28.75 -1.57
N ARG A 674 8.90 27.45 -1.61
CA ARG A 674 9.50 26.72 -0.49
C ARG A 674 10.88 27.27 -0.15
N ALA A 675 11.67 27.54 -1.19
CA ALA A 675 12.99 28.12 -1.14
C ALA A 675 13.31 28.82 -2.45
N VAL A 676 14.23 29.79 -2.42
CA VAL A 676 14.82 30.38 -3.62
C VAL A 676 16.20 29.76 -3.81
N VAL A 677 16.40 29.09 -4.94
CA VAL A 677 17.65 28.38 -5.28
C VAL A 677 18.26 29.02 -6.51
N SER A 678 19.42 29.65 -6.35
CA SER A 678 20.12 30.34 -7.45
C SER A 678 19.24 31.36 -8.19
N GLY A 679 18.37 32.07 -7.46
CA GLY A 679 17.44 33.06 -8.03
C GLY A 679 16.10 32.48 -8.51
N TRP A 680 15.91 31.16 -8.50
CA TRP A 680 14.69 30.51 -8.95
C TRP A 680 13.81 30.05 -7.80
N CYS A 681 12.49 30.21 -7.96
CA CYS A 681 11.49 29.79 -6.99
C CYS A 681 11.30 28.26 -7.02
N ASP A 682 11.57 27.55 -5.92
CA ASP A 682 11.09 26.17 -5.74
C ASP A 682 9.59 26.22 -5.39
N ALA A 683 8.72 26.14 -6.40
CA ALA A 683 7.27 26.34 -6.28
C ALA A 683 6.52 25.13 -5.69
N ARG A 684 7.10 24.48 -4.67
CA ARG A 684 6.53 23.33 -3.93
C ARG A 684 6.18 23.69 -2.49
N SER A 685 5.54 24.84 -2.30
CA SER A 685 5.00 25.27 -1.00
C SER A 685 3.48 25.11 -1.00
N PHE A 686 2.96 24.24 -0.15
CA PHE A 686 1.54 23.82 -0.16
C PHE A 686 0.88 23.97 1.21
N TRP A 687 1.50 24.73 2.11
CA TRP A 687 1.14 24.71 3.52
C TRP A 687 -0.19 25.40 3.79
N LEU A 688 -0.51 26.46 3.04
CA LEU A 688 -1.67 27.28 3.35
C LEU A 688 -2.95 26.53 2.98
N SER A 689 -3.08 26.02 1.75
CA SER A 689 -4.22 25.19 1.35
C SER A 689 -4.36 23.93 2.22
N ALA A 690 -3.25 23.34 2.66
CA ALA A 690 -3.25 22.15 3.51
C ALA A 690 -3.93 22.39 4.87
N TYR A 691 -3.57 23.48 5.55
CA TYR A 691 -4.03 23.72 6.93
C TYR A 691 -5.25 24.64 7.01
N THR A 692 -5.51 25.46 5.98
CA THR A 692 -6.79 26.19 5.86
C THR A 692 -7.91 25.28 5.37
N GLU A 693 -7.56 24.23 4.60
CA GLU A 693 -8.53 23.40 3.87
C GLU A 693 -9.40 24.27 2.95
N ARG A 694 -8.78 25.31 2.34
CA ARG A 694 -9.40 26.24 1.39
C ARG A 694 -8.58 26.31 0.11
N ALA A 695 -9.22 26.78 -0.96
CA ALA A 695 -8.51 27.12 -2.18
C ALA A 695 -7.65 28.36 -1.96
N VAL A 696 -6.46 28.36 -2.54
CA VAL A 696 -5.53 29.48 -2.52
C VAL A 696 -5.47 30.09 -3.91
N LEU A 697 -5.45 31.41 -4.01
CA LEU A 697 -5.39 32.13 -5.27
C LEU A 697 -4.19 31.66 -6.09
N VAL A 698 -2.99 31.80 -5.53
CA VAL A 698 -1.77 31.16 -6.03
C VAL A 698 -0.88 30.87 -4.82
N GLU A 699 -0.55 29.62 -4.61
CA GLU A 699 0.64 29.15 -3.88
C GLU A 699 1.25 27.98 -4.67
N GLY A 700 2.42 27.49 -4.26
CA GLY A 700 3.21 26.43 -4.92
C GLY A 700 2.54 25.70 -6.09
N TRP A 701 2.76 26.18 -7.31
CA TRP A 701 2.10 25.68 -8.52
C TRP A 701 2.80 24.49 -9.19
N ALA A 702 3.93 24.02 -8.67
CA ALA A 702 4.76 23.02 -9.34
C ALA A 702 4.04 21.69 -9.64
N PHE A 703 2.97 21.38 -8.91
CA PHE A 703 2.17 20.16 -9.09
C PHE A 703 0.87 20.39 -9.86
N ALA A 704 0.56 21.62 -10.28
CA ALA A 704 -0.57 21.89 -11.15
C ALA A 704 -0.39 21.14 -12.50
N PRO A 705 -1.46 20.58 -13.10
CA PRO A 705 -1.35 19.78 -14.33
C PRO A 705 -0.54 20.46 -15.44
N ARG A 706 -0.73 21.76 -15.66
CA ARG A 706 -0.01 22.57 -16.65
C ARG A 706 1.50 22.69 -16.41
N MET A 707 1.94 22.49 -15.17
CA MET A 707 3.32 22.71 -14.75
C MET A 707 4.14 21.43 -14.72
N VAL A 708 3.50 20.29 -14.44
CA VAL A 708 4.20 19.01 -14.33
C VAL A 708 4.73 18.59 -15.70
N GLY A 709 6.05 18.38 -15.79
CA GLY A 709 6.71 17.96 -17.03
C GLY A 709 7.39 19.08 -17.81
N LEU A 710 7.22 20.35 -17.40
CA LEU A 710 7.95 21.47 -18.00
C LEU A 710 9.47 21.36 -17.74
N PRO A 711 10.34 21.85 -18.66
CA PRO A 711 11.80 21.75 -18.52
C PRO A 711 12.36 22.37 -17.23
N GLY A 712 11.74 23.43 -16.71
CA GLY A 712 12.13 24.04 -15.43
C GLY A 712 11.75 23.20 -14.20
N GLY A 713 10.94 22.16 -14.37
CA GLY A 713 10.43 21.32 -13.29
C GLY A 713 9.78 22.17 -12.19
N PRO A 714 10.16 21.96 -10.91
CA PRO A 714 9.60 22.75 -9.80
C PRO A 714 10.01 24.23 -9.82
N TYR A 715 10.94 24.63 -10.71
CA TYR A 715 11.42 26.00 -10.87
C TYR A 715 10.80 26.73 -12.06
N ALA A 716 9.89 26.09 -12.80
CA ALA A 716 9.18 26.74 -13.90
C ALA A 716 8.32 27.90 -13.35
N PRO A 717 8.33 29.09 -13.99
CA PRO A 717 7.55 30.24 -13.56
C PRO A 717 6.05 29.94 -13.67
N PHE A 718 5.25 30.61 -12.84
CA PHE A 718 3.79 30.51 -12.93
C PHE A 718 3.32 30.98 -14.31
N TRP A 719 2.32 30.30 -14.90
CA TRP A 719 1.94 30.54 -16.29
C TRP A 719 1.10 31.82 -16.49
N ASP A 720 0.49 32.35 -15.44
CA ASP A 720 -0.34 33.56 -15.46
C ASP A 720 0.31 34.67 -14.62
N ASP A 721 1.23 35.39 -15.26
CA ASP A 721 1.96 36.52 -14.66
C ASP A 721 1.02 37.65 -14.22
N GLY A 722 -0.16 37.79 -14.83
CA GLY A 722 -1.15 38.80 -14.45
C GLY A 722 -1.74 38.51 -13.09
N ARG A 723 -2.22 37.27 -12.91
CA ARG A 723 -2.78 36.78 -11.66
C ARG A 723 -1.75 36.77 -10.53
N LEU A 724 -0.52 36.33 -10.78
CA LEU A 724 0.54 36.34 -9.77
C LEU A 724 0.88 37.77 -9.31
N ARG A 725 1.00 38.72 -10.26
CA ARG A 725 1.23 40.13 -9.91
C ARG A 725 0.07 40.75 -9.13
N ALA A 726 -1.18 40.43 -9.48
CA ALA A 726 -2.35 40.89 -8.75
C ALA A 726 -2.37 40.37 -7.31
N ASN A 727 -2.04 39.08 -7.11
CA ASN A 727 -1.84 38.49 -5.79
C ASN A 727 -0.76 39.25 -5.00
N ASP A 728 0.42 39.44 -5.58
CA ASP A 728 1.57 40.03 -4.87
C ASP A 728 1.37 41.53 -4.56
N ALA A 729 0.67 42.24 -5.45
CA ALA A 729 0.30 43.65 -5.24
C ALA A 729 -0.61 43.84 -4.02
N ALA A 730 -1.46 42.87 -3.67
CA ALA A 730 -2.28 42.92 -2.47
C ALA A 730 -1.47 43.02 -1.17
N PHE A 731 -0.22 42.55 -1.18
CA PHE A 731 0.67 42.60 -0.03
C PHE A 731 1.66 43.75 -0.12
N THR A 732 2.15 44.07 -1.31
CA THR A 732 3.26 45.00 -1.50
C THR A 732 2.82 46.44 -1.78
N ALA A 733 1.74 46.63 -2.55
CA ALA A 733 1.22 47.94 -2.95
C ALA A 733 -0.32 47.90 -3.09
N PRO A 734 -1.06 47.61 -1.99
CA PRO A 734 -2.50 47.39 -2.06
C PRO A 734 -3.26 48.67 -2.40
N THR A 735 -4.27 48.54 -3.25
CA THR A 735 -5.26 49.58 -3.56
C THR A 735 -6.67 49.05 -3.29
N ALA A 736 -7.63 49.94 -3.00
CA ALA A 736 -9.01 49.53 -2.79
C ALA A 736 -9.61 48.82 -4.01
N GLU A 737 -9.29 49.31 -5.21
CA GLU A 737 -9.71 48.72 -6.49
C GLU A 737 -9.08 47.35 -6.71
N GLY A 738 -7.78 47.19 -6.46
CA GLY A 738 -7.09 45.90 -6.63
C GLY A 738 -7.60 44.83 -5.65
N LEU A 739 -7.88 45.20 -4.40
CA LEU A 739 -8.48 44.27 -3.44
C LEU A 739 -9.94 43.93 -3.79
N ALA A 740 -10.70 44.88 -4.34
CA ALA A 740 -12.03 44.62 -4.85
C ALA A 740 -12.00 43.67 -6.06
N ASP A 741 -11.07 43.86 -6.99
CA ASP A 741 -10.89 42.94 -8.12
C ASP A 741 -10.53 41.53 -7.65
N LEU A 742 -9.62 41.37 -6.68
CA LEU A 742 -9.32 40.06 -6.10
C LEU A 742 -10.55 39.39 -5.49
N ARG A 743 -11.38 40.17 -4.80
CA ARG A 743 -12.62 39.71 -4.17
C ARG A 743 -13.67 39.30 -5.20
N ASP A 744 -13.83 40.09 -6.25
CA ASP A 744 -14.96 40.00 -7.17
C ASP A 744 -14.65 39.08 -8.36
N THR A 745 -13.41 39.07 -8.84
CA THR A 745 -12.94 38.24 -9.97
C THR A 745 -12.50 36.85 -9.52
N TYR A 746 -11.75 36.75 -8.41
CA TYR A 746 -11.17 35.49 -7.96
C TYR A 746 -11.78 34.93 -6.67
N GLY A 747 -12.78 35.60 -6.09
CA GLY A 747 -13.44 35.13 -4.88
C GLY A 747 -12.58 35.23 -3.61
N VAL A 748 -11.49 36.00 -3.63
CA VAL A 748 -10.61 36.14 -2.46
C VAL A 748 -11.40 36.78 -1.31
N ARG A 749 -11.29 36.21 -0.12
CA ARG A 749 -11.88 36.76 1.12
C ARG A 749 -10.85 36.97 2.22
N TRP A 750 -9.75 36.22 2.17
CA TRP A 750 -8.72 36.22 3.20
C TRP A 750 -7.34 36.43 2.58
N LEU A 751 -6.51 37.20 3.27
CA LEU A 751 -5.11 37.38 2.93
C LEU A 751 -4.26 36.88 4.11
N VAL A 752 -3.27 36.05 3.83
CA VAL A 752 -2.35 35.51 4.84
C VAL A 752 -0.92 35.91 4.50
N VAL A 753 -0.25 36.54 5.46
CA VAL A 753 1.09 37.11 5.30
C VAL A 753 2.08 36.33 6.15
N ASP A 754 3.19 35.91 5.55
CA ASP A 754 4.42 35.54 6.28
C ASP A 754 5.46 36.67 6.15
N ARG A 755 5.68 37.38 7.26
CA ARG A 755 6.61 38.52 7.35
C ARG A 755 8.07 38.11 7.21
N ARG A 756 8.40 36.81 7.26
CA ARG A 756 9.75 36.30 6.99
C ARG A 756 10.06 36.20 5.50
N VAL A 757 9.03 36.18 4.65
CA VAL A 757 9.20 36.32 3.20
C VAL A 757 9.33 37.80 2.86
N ALA A 758 8.33 38.60 3.22
CA ALA A 758 8.35 40.05 3.14
C ALA A 758 7.29 40.64 4.08
N PRO A 759 7.55 41.79 4.73
CA PRO A 759 6.51 42.49 5.48
C PRO A 759 5.43 43.02 4.53
N GLU A 760 4.18 43.04 4.98
CA GLU A 760 3.08 43.66 4.25
C GLU A 760 3.17 45.20 4.25
N SER A 761 2.58 45.83 3.24
CA SER A 761 2.44 47.28 3.19
C SER A 761 1.55 47.78 4.34
N PRO A 762 1.93 48.86 5.06
CA PRO A 762 1.10 49.44 6.11
C PRO A 762 -0.30 49.86 5.63
N THR A 763 -0.44 50.20 4.34
CA THR A 763 -1.72 50.54 3.71
C THR A 763 -2.71 49.37 3.75
N LEU A 764 -2.25 48.12 3.81
CA LEU A 764 -3.15 46.96 3.86
C LEU A 764 -4.08 47.01 5.08
N ALA A 765 -3.56 47.42 6.24
CA ALA A 765 -4.32 47.50 7.48
C ALA A 765 -5.41 48.60 7.46
N THR A 766 -5.35 49.54 6.51
CA THR A 766 -6.40 50.57 6.35
C THR A 766 -7.50 50.10 5.40
N LEU A 767 -7.18 49.19 4.47
CA LEU A 767 -8.08 48.71 3.42
C LEU A 767 -8.76 47.37 3.75
N ALA A 768 -8.14 46.54 4.58
CA ALA A 768 -8.66 45.24 5.01
C ALA A 768 -8.67 45.14 6.55
N ASP A 769 -9.47 44.22 7.09
CA ASP A 769 -9.59 44.06 8.53
C ASP A 769 -8.56 43.06 9.04
N LEU A 770 -7.64 43.49 9.90
CA LEU A 770 -6.72 42.58 10.58
C LEU A 770 -7.48 41.71 11.58
N ARG A 771 -7.43 40.38 11.42
CA ARG A 771 -8.19 39.42 12.24
C ARG A 771 -7.30 38.57 13.14
N HIS A 772 -6.08 38.29 12.72
CA HIS A 772 -5.09 37.56 13.50
C HIS A 772 -3.68 38.07 13.19
N ALA A 773 -2.81 38.18 14.19
CA ALA A 773 -1.41 38.56 13.98
C ALA A 773 -0.51 38.04 15.10
N ASP A 774 0.72 37.70 14.73
CA ASP A 774 1.84 37.48 15.63
C ASP A 774 3.12 38.11 15.03
N ALA A 775 4.30 37.79 15.59
CA ALA A 775 5.57 38.34 15.11
C ALA A 775 5.93 37.90 13.68
N ARG A 776 5.46 36.73 13.24
CA ARG A 776 5.73 36.15 11.92
C ARG A 776 4.54 36.32 10.97
N MET A 777 3.31 36.09 11.44
CA MET A 777 2.14 35.93 10.60
C MET A 777 1.14 37.08 10.78
N ALA A 778 0.39 37.39 9.74
CA ALA A 778 -0.81 38.23 9.81
C ALA A 778 -1.91 37.68 8.90
N VAL A 779 -3.16 37.81 9.33
CA VAL A 779 -4.35 37.39 8.60
C VAL A 779 -5.30 38.57 8.50
N TYR A 780 -5.64 38.94 7.27
CA TYR A 780 -6.60 39.99 6.96
C TYR A 780 -7.84 39.41 6.29
N ARG A 781 -9.00 40.01 6.58
CA ARG A 781 -10.25 39.76 5.86
C ARG A 781 -10.54 40.94 4.94
N LEU A 782 -10.84 40.66 3.67
CA LEU A 782 -11.28 41.69 2.73
C LEU A 782 -12.68 42.19 3.12
N ARG A 783 -12.92 43.48 2.90
CA ARG A 783 -14.19 44.15 3.21
C ARG A 783 -15.25 43.90 2.16
#